data_AF-A0A8H5R384-F1
#
_entry.id   AF-A0A8H5R384-F1
#
_cell.length_a   1.000
_cell.length_b   1.000
_cell.length_c   1.000
_cell.angle_alpha   90.00
_cell.angle_beta   90.00
_cell.angle_gamma   90.00
#
_symmetry.space_group_name_H-M   'P 1'
#
loop_
_entity.id
_entity.type
_entity.pdbx_description
1 polymer ?
#
loop_
_entity_poly.entity_id
_entity_poly.type
_entity_poly.pdbx_seq_one_letter_code
_entity_poly.pdbx_strand_id
1 'polypeptide(L)'
;MGDAPLSLTFLCQGFAFAIPQSIARAQSPKLAASLDAAQKISQNPVITVKEFSLDTVNCMVEFFKSGSYEVDSRNFPSVLQAAGGSPAPDHFMRDVLTCHLQICAIGAHYGVPKLCELARDNIQKVFGGKWFDSVFLSTAAVVLKSKDDKLQRLLVTLARGHLHSLTTSNGFDHVTMLKSFHPKLREPDATVQQNGDQKKSTTAPSIKKENSTELEALQLQVSTLKQQIITVSIERDQLQEQTSAASVKKEELRQSHANITAERDLLRSKLSTLAAENEELRKIAAKMTAPTDLDEQGISDANKKSSAEIKADENEKMLETIQRELRVTRSEGNLLRARWAKEKTKSSILTQENEDLKKSLELERRSRVTITEFARDDVQNALKDEQKVTTDLTKRLTQVSQALETESKRTTTLVQEVTQTKRALELERQRNTGMTIGERDRMQETIRAQKREISALVKKRDEIKRELKMVRTEKSNEVDRKWEVTNKMNALIQTMDDWDECRHCGADFGTLHHFLDSNMSPSNGKYVVFDIVGTCVSYDKLVDAVEKQLGEKLRAENVKPSLLVNIWIEAGEREYCFLSITNRYVAFDKLFASLFYRMLWLAGIEEPRSFASEADVEKITQGYMELEPRPDLKECFDKLRAAGFTVRGLTAGDYDRVLGYFDKADIEFPKEHLMSCDSFGVGKPDLKAYASTFEELKGAKELWFAAAHMWDVSAAKQVGFKSAYCSVLEKEPCVDIFGEMDVMSDTLSEMADKIIQASS
;
A
#
# COMPACT_ATOMS: atom_id res chain seq x y z
N MET A 1 18.55 -65.87 -12.25
CA MET A 1 19.01 -64.46 -12.39
C MET A 1 17.84 -63.59 -11.99
N GLY A 2 18.05 -62.50 -11.26
CA GLY A 2 16.97 -61.56 -10.95
C GLY A 2 16.84 -60.53 -12.06
N ASP A 3 15.62 -60.24 -12.49
CA ASP A 3 15.38 -59.18 -13.48
C ASP A 3 15.84 -57.82 -12.95
N ALA A 4 16.45 -57.02 -13.81
CA ALA A 4 16.90 -55.68 -13.45
C ALA A 4 15.67 -54.80 -13.11
N PRO A 5 15.69 -54.05 -11.99
CA PRO A 5 14.55 -53.26 -11.57
C PRO A 5 14.22 -52.18 -12.61
N LEU A 6 12.99 -52.21 -13.12
CA LEU A 6 12.51 -51.30 -14.17
C LEU A 6 12.72 -49.83 -13.77
N SER A 7 13.36 -49.08 -14.65
CA SER A 7 13.85 -47.73 -14.39
C SER A 7 13.26 -46.69 -15.35
N LEU A 8 13.19 -45.45 -14.89
CA LEU A 8 12.85 -44.27 -15.66
C LEU A 8 14.05 -43.33 -15.63
N THR A 9 14.51 -42.88 -16.80
CA THR A 9 15.70 -42.01 -16.90
C THR A 9 15.31 -40.61 -17.37
N PHE A 10 15.63 -39.59 -16.59
CA PHE A 10 15.59 -38.19 -17.04
C PHE A 10 16.93 -37.83 -17.68
N LEU A 11 16.92 -37.27 -18.89
CA LEU A 11 18.10 -36.77 -19.61
C LEU A 11 18.05 -35.25 -19.64
N CYS A 12 18.93 -34.58 -18.90
CA CYS A 12 18.99 -33.12 -18.79
C CYS A 12 20.41 -32.62 -19.10
N GLN A 13 20.56 -31.72 -20.07
CA GLN A 13 21.85 -31.11 -20.46
C GLN A 13 23.00 -32.11 -20.70
N GLY A 14 22.67 -33.34 -21.15
CA GLY A 14 23.63 -34.43 -21.38
C GLY A 14 23.80 -35.41 -20.21
N PHE A 15 23.35 -35.07 -19.01
CA PHE A 15 23.39 -35.92 -17.82
C PHE A 15 22.14 -36.79 -17.71
N ALA A 16 22.32 -38.06 -17.29
CA ALA A 16 21.25 -39.05 -17.18
C ALA A 16 20.98 -39.44 -15.73
N PHE A 17 19.74 -39.27 -15.28
CA PHE A 17 19.30 -39.52 -13.91
C PHE A 17 18.25 -40.64 -13.88
N ALA A 18 18.64 -41.82 -13.40
CA ALA A 18 17.73 -42.96 -13.26
C ALA A 18 17.02 -42.99 -11.90
N ILE A 19 15.71 -43.28 -11.91
CA ILE A 19 14.91 -43.62 -10.73
C ILE A 19 14.09 -44.92 -10.97
N PRO A 20 13.74 -45.69 -9.93
CA PRO A 20 12.86 -46.86 -10.08
C PRO A 20 11.45 -46.45 -10.54
N GLN A 21 10.86 -47.20 -11.48
CA GLN A 21 9.50 -46.92 -11.97
C GLN A 21 8.42 -47.07 -10.88
N SER A 22 8.63 -47.94 -9.90
CA SER A 22 7.76 -48.08 -8.73
C SER A 22 7.67 -46.79 -7.92
N ILE A 23 8.80 -46.10 -7.72
CA ILE A 23 8.90 -44.81 -7.04
C ILE A 23 8.23 -43.71 -7.88
N ALA A 24 8.55 -43.64 -9.18
CA ALA A 24 7.95 -42.68 -10.10
C ALA A 24 6.41 -42.78 -10.13
N ARG A 25 5.88 -44.01 -10.22
CA ARG A 25 4.44 -44.31 -10.21
C ARG A 25 3.78 -43.96 -8.87
N ALA A 26 4.44 -44.24 -7.75
CA ALA A 26 3.90 -43.98 -6.41
C ALA A 26 3.88 -42.49 -6.02
N GLN A 27 4.78 -41.68 -6.59
CA GLN A 27 4.91 -40.26 -6.24
C GLN A 27 4.37 -39.29 -7.31
N SER A 28 4.08 -39.75 -8.53
CA SER A 28 3.49 -38.93 -9.61
C SER A 28 2.42 -39.67 -10.43
N PRO A 29 1.16 -39.19 -10.44
CA PRO A 29 0.13 -39.68 -11.35
C PRO A 29 0.43 -39.40 -12.83
N LYS A 30 1.10 -38.28 -13.15
CA LYS A 30 1.48 -37.95 -14.54
C LYS A 30 2.55 -38.91 -15.06
N LEU A 31 3.59 -39.18 -14.27
CA LEU A 31 4.62 -40.15 -14.63
C LEU A 31 4.08 -41.57 -14.67
N ALA A 32 3.11 -41.93 -13.82
CA ALA A 32 2.41 -43.20 -13.92
C ALA A 32 1.74 -43.37 -15.29
N ALA A 33 0.91 -42.40 -15.71
CA ALA A 33 0.24 -42.43 -17.01
C ALA A 33 1.24 -42.42 -18.20
N SER A 34 2.32 -41.64 -18.11
CA SER A 34 3.39 -41.64 -19.12
C SER A 34 4.13 -42.98 -19.19
N LEU A 35 4.33 -43.65 -18.06
CA LEU A 35 4.92 -44.99 -18.01
C LEU A 35 3.95 -46.03 -18.59
N ASP A 36 2.65 -45.99 -18.28
CA ASP A 36 1.64 -46.89 -18.86
C ASP A 36 1.53 -46.74 -20.38
N ALA A 37 1.71 -45.52 -20.92
CA ALA A 37 1.80 -45.29 -22.36
C ALA A 37 3.13 -45.82 -22.94
N ALA A 38 4.27 -45.53 -22.31
CA ALA A 38 5.60 -45.86 -22.80
C ALA A 38 5.97 -47.35 -22.67
N GLN A 39 5.34 -48.09 -21.75
CA GLN A 39 5.61 -49.51 -21.49
C GLN A 39 5.22 -50.44 -22.66
N LYS A 40 4.51 -49.92 -23.67
CA LYS A 40 4.27 -50.56 -24.98
C LYS A 40 5.44 -50.41 -25.98
N ILE A 41 6.43 -49.56 -25.66
CA ILE A 41 7.50 -49.12 -26.57
C ILE A 41 8.89 -49.41 -25.98
N SER A 42 9.09 -49.21 -24.68
CA SER A 42 10.35 -49.55 -23.98
C SER A 42 10.09 -50.00 -22.54
N GLN A 43 10.86 -50.97 -22.06
CA GLN A 43 10.89 -51.36 -20.65
C GLN A 43 11.59 -50.32 -19.76
N ASN A 44 12.53 -49.54 -20.31
CA ASN A 44 13.23 -48.45 -19.62
C ASN A 44 13.11 -47.17 -20.47
N PRO A 45 12.04 -46.36 -20.28
CA PRO A 45 11.84 -45.13 -21.04
C PRO A 45 12.75 -43.99 -20.57
N VAL A 46 13.01 -43.06 -21.49
CA VAL A 46 13.85 -41.87 -21.27
C VAL A 46 13.02 -40.61 -21.52
N ILE A 47 13.04 -39.66 -20.59
CA ILE A 47 12.40 -38.35 -20.70
C ILE A 47 13.49 -37.28 -20.85
N THR A 48 13.54 -36.58 -21.98
CA THR A 48 14.48 -35.46 -22.17
C THR A 48 13.93 -34.18 -21.56
N VAL A 49 14.60 -33.65 -20.55
CA VAL A 49 14.25 -32.39 -19.89
C VAL A 49 15.04 -31.25 -20.54
N LYS A 50 14.35 -30.22 -21.02
CA LYS A 50 14.95 -29.01 -21.63
C LYS A 50 14.56 -27.71 -20.95
N GLU A 51 13.45 -27.70 -20.20
CA GLU A 51 12.83 -26.50 -19.62
C GLU A 51 13.38 -26.12 -18.23
N PHE A 52 14.20 -26.98 -17.63
CA PHE A 52 14.67 -26.84 -16.24
C PHE A 52 16.20 -26.91 -16.16
N SER A 53 16.75 -26.30 -15.12
CA SER A 53 18.19 -26.37 -14.80
C SER A 53 18.59 -27.78 -14.34
N LEU A 54 19.87 -28.11 -14.56
CA LEU A 54 20.44 -29.41 -14.21
C LEU A 54 20.29 -29.71 -12.71
N ASP A 55 20.52 -28.71 -11.86
CA ASP A 55 20.39 -28.82 -10.41
C ASP A 55 18.92 -28.99 -9.97
N THR A 56 17.96 -28.32 -10.62
CA THR A 56 16.52 -28.54 -10.38
C THR A 56 16.09 -29.97 -10.70
N VAL A 57 16.62 -30.56 -11.78
CA VAL A 57 16.37 -31.98 -12.11
C VAL A 57 17.02 -32.89 -11.07
N ASN A 58 18.22 -32.57 -10.58
CA ASN A 58 18.86 -33.34 -9.52
C ASN A 58 18.06 -33.30 -8.21
N CYS A 59 17.64 -32.14 -7.72
CA CYS A 59 16.82 -32.02 -6.50
C CYS A 59 15.49 -32.80 -6.61
N MET A 60 14.84 -32.81 -7.79
CA MET A 60 13.66 -33.65 -8.02
C MET A 60 13.99 -35.15 -7.92
N VAL A 61 15.15 -35.57 -8.45
CA VAL A 61 15.61 -36.97 -8.44
C VAL A 61 16.05 -37.42 -7.04
N GLU A 62 16.66 -36.54 -6.25
CA GLU A 62 16.94 -36.76 -4.83
C GLU A 62 15.66 -36.93 -4.03
N PHE A 63 14.67 -36.06 -4.24
CA PHE A 63 13.37 -36.16 -3.59
C PHE A 63 12.68 -37.51 -3.88
N PHE A 64 12.70 -37.98 -5.12
CA PHE A 64 12.19 -39.33 -5.44
C PHE A 64 12.90 -40.43 -4.64
N LYS A 65 14.22 -40.32 -4.41
CA LYS A 65 15.04 -41.32 -3.70
C LYS A 65 14.91 -41.28 -2.18
N SER A 66 14.83 -40.08 -1.58
CA SER A 66 14.95 -39.88 -0.13
C SER A 66 13.71 -39.28 0.55
N GLY A 67 12.80 -38.66 -0.22
CA GLY A 67 11.72 -37.83 0.30
C GLY A 67 12.13 -36.40 0.68
N SER A 68 13.39 -36.01 0.43
CA SER A 68 13.93 -34.67 0.67
C SER A 68 14.87 -34.22 -0.44
N TYR A 69 15.19 -32.92 -0.49
CA TYR A 69 16.24 -32.35 -1.31
C TYR A 69 16.91 -31.20 -0.53
N GLU A 70 18.15 -30.86 -0.86
CA GLU A 70 18.86 -29.73 -0.24
C GLU A 70 19.30 -28.71 -1.30
N VAL A 71 19.50 -27.46 -0.87
CA VAL A 71 19.99 -26.34 -1.69
C VAL A 71 20.93 -25.50 -0.80
N ASP A 72 22.17 -25.96 -0.65
CA ASP A 72 23.20 -25.28 0.14
C ASP A 72 24.54 -25.23 -0.62
N SER A 73 24.90 -24.02 -1.07
CA SER A 73 26.14 -23.74 -1.79
C SER A 73 27.41 -23.98 -0.96
N ARG A 74 27.30 -24.19 0.36
CA ARG A 74 28.44 -24.44 1.25
C ARG A 74 28.71 -25.92 1.51
N ASN A 75 27.79 -26.82 1.17
CA ASN A 75 27.94 -28.26 1.44
C ASN A 75 27.90 -29.14 0.18
N PHE A 76 27.21 -28.74 -0.89
CA PHE A 76 27.28 -29.43 -2.18
C PHE A 76 27.50 -28.45 -3.35
N PRO A 77 28.52 -28.67 -4.20
CA PRO A 77 28.69 -27.92 -5.43
C PRO A 77 27.55 -28.23 -6.41
N SER A 78 27.20 -27.25 -7.26
CA SER A 78 26.31 -27.49 -8.41
C SER A 78 26.82 -28.65 -9.28
N VAL A 79 25.93 -29.33 -10.00
CA VAL A 79 26.31 -30.48 -10.84
C VAL A 79 27.32 -30.08 -11.91
N LEU A 80 27.30 -28.80 -12.35
CA LEU A 80 28.31 -28.21 -13.24
C LEU A 80 29.67 -27.97 -12.57
N GLN A 81 29.72 -27.54 -11.30
CA GLN A 81 30.98 -27.45 -10.54
C GLN A 81 31.55 -28.84 -10.24
N ALA A 82 30.71 -29.82 -9.90
CA ALA A 82 31.10 -31.22 -9.74
C ALA A 82 31.66 -31.82 -11.06
N ALA A 83 31.25 -31.28 -12.21
CA ALA A 83 31.77 -31.59 -13.54
C ALA A 83 32.93 -30.67 -14.01
N GLY A 84 33.45 -29.78 -13.16
CA GLY A 84 34.65 -28.96 -13.43
C GLY A 84 34.43 -27.53 -13.91
N GLY A 85 33.21 -26.98 -13.85
CA GLY A 85 32.91 -25.59 -14.18
C GLY A 85 33.45 -24.57 -13.16
N SER A 86 33.94 -23.41 -13.64
CA SER A 86 34.37 -22.29 -12.79
C SER A 86 33.19 -21.61 -12.07
N PRO A 87 33.41 -21.05 -10.86
CA PRO A 87 32.33 -20.49 -10.04
C PRO A 87 31.82 -19.13 -10.53
N ALA A 88 30.52 -18.88 -10.31
CA ALA A 88 29.96 -17.54 -10.24
C ALA A 88 30.03 -16.99 -8.80
N PRO A 89 29.95 -15.66 -8.57
CA PRO A 89 30.03 -15.07 -7.22
C PRO A 89 28.78 -15.33 -6.39
N ASP A 90 28.92 -15.46 -5.06
CA ASP A 90 27.83 -15.73 -4.11
C ASP A 90 26.66 -14.72 -4.20
N HIS A 91 25.41 -15.21 -4.23
CA HIS A 91 24.18 -14.43 -4.09
C HIS A 91 23.21 -15.08 -3.08
N PHE A 92 23.53 -14.89 -1.80
CA PHE A 92 23.14 -15.71 -0.64
C PHE A 92 21.64 -15.93 -0.36
N MET A 93 20.71 -15.13 -0.91
CA MET A 93 19.26 -15.24 -0.66
C MET A 93 18.43 -15.47 -1.93
N ARG A 94 18.72 -14.73 -3.01
CA ARG A 94 17.93 -14.75 -4.25
C ARG A 94 18.00 -16.12 -4.94
N ASP A 95 19.17 -16.74 -4.93
CA ASP A 95 19.42 -17.95 -5.71
C ASP A 95 18.78 -19.17 -5.06
N VAL A 96 18.91 -19.32 -3.73
CA VAL A 96 18.24 -20.36 -2.94
C VAL A 96 16.73 -20.34 -3.16
N LEU A 97 16.12 -19.15 -3.11
CA LEU A 97 14.68 -18.99 -3.33
C LEU A 97 14.29 -19.27 -4.78
N THR A 98 15.10 -18.84 -5.75
CA THR A 98 14.90 -19.13 -7.18
C THR A 98 14.96 -20.64 -7.46
N CYS A 99 15.89 -21.36 -6.84
CA CYS A 99 15.95 -22.83 -6.89
C CYS A 99 14.67 -23.46 -6.34
N HIS A 100 14.18 -23.03 -5.16
CA HIS A 100 12.92 -23.58 -4.63
C HIS A 100 11.70 -23.27 -5.52
N LEU A 101 11.65 -22.11 -6.18
CA LEU A 101 10.63 -21.80 -7.19
C LEU A 101 10.72 -22.74 -8.40
N GLN A 102 11.92 -22.99 -8.93
CA GLN A 102 12.13 -23.95 -10.03
C GLN A 102 11.76 -25.39 -9.63
N ILE A 103 12.05 -25.78 -8.38
CA ILE A 103 11.69 -27.09 -7.82
C ILE A 103 10.17 -27.25 -7.65
N CYS A 104 9.46 -26.19 -7.24
CA CYS A 104 7.99 -26.18 -7.22
C CYS A 104 7.42 -26.28 -8.65
N ALA A 105 8.02 -25.58 -9.62
CA ALA A 105 7.61 -25.61 -11.02
C ALA A 105 7.83 -26.97 -11.70
N ILE A 106 8.98 -27.63 -11.50
CA ILE A 106 9.24 -28.97 -12.04
C ILE A 106 8.33 -30.02 -11.38
N GLY A 107 8.07 -29.86 -10.07
CA GLY A 107 7.10 -30.66 -9.33
C GLY A 107 5.68 -30.52 -9.90
N ALA A 108 5.24 -29.32 -10.27
CA ALA A 108 3.95 -29.10 -10.91
C ALA A 108 3.91 -29.65 -12.36
N HIS A 109 5.00 -29.47 -13.12
CA HIS A 109 5.16 -30.00 -14.49
C HIS A 109 4.98 -31.52 -14.51
N TYR A 110 5.76 -32.25 -13.70
CA TYR A 110 5.68 -33.72 -13.60
C TYR A 110 4.66 -34.23 -12.58
N GLY A 111 3.90 -33.35 -11.91
CA GLY A 111 2.80 -33.74 -11.03
C GLY A 111 3.24 -34.55 -9.81
N VAL A 112 4.22 -34.02 -9.06
CA VAL A 112 4.76 -34.58 -7.81
C VAL A 112 4.29 -33.70 -6.63
N PRO A 113 3.13 -33.97 -6.00
CA PRO A 113 2.51 -32.99 -5.10
C PRO A 113 3.35 -32.70 -3.84
N LYS A 114 3.95 -33.76 -3.27
CA LYS A 114 4.78 -33.65 -2.06
C LYS A 114 6.07 -32.86 -2.28
N LEU A 115 6.63 -32.86 -3.50
CA LEU A 115 7.79 -32.02 -3.84
C LEU A 115 7.40 -30.54 -3.87
N CYS A 116 6.22 -30.23 -4.41
CA CYS A 116 5.67 -28.86 -4.40
C CYS A 116 5.34 -28.40 -2.97
N GLU A 117 4.98 -29.33 -2.08
CA GLU A 117 4.72 -29.05 -0.66
C GLU A 117 6.03 -28.76 0.08
N LEU A 118 7.03 -29.63 -0.01
CA LEU A 118 8.36 -29.38 0.55
C LEU A 118 9.01 -28.09 0.00
N ALA A 119 8.82 -27.79 -1.30
CA ALA A 119 9.32 -26.56 -1.91
C ALA A 119 8.65 -25.30 -1.34
N ARG A 120 7.33 -25.33 -1.11
CA ARG A 120 6.60 -24.24 -0.46
C ARG A 120 7.01 -24.08 1.01
N ASP A 121 7.16 -25.18 1.74
CA ASP A 121 7.63 -25.15 3.13
C ASP A 121 9.04 -24.55 3.23
N ASN A 122 9.92 -24.86 2.28
CA ASN A 122 11.28 -24.31 2.23
C ASN A 122 11.30 -22.82 1.81
N ILE A 123 10.45 -22.39 0.87
CA ILE A 123 10.24 -20.95 0.58
C ILE A 123 9.77 -20.21 1.84
N GLN A 124 8.85 -20.78 2.60
CA GLN A 124 8.37 -20.20 3.86
C GLN A 124 9.49 -20.08 4.90
N LYS A 125 10.38 -21.09 5.02
CA LYS A 125 11.55 -21.05 5.92
C LYS A 125 12.54 -19.95 5.55
N VAL A 126 12.81 -19.72 4.26
CA VAL A 126 13.74 -18.66 3.81
C VAL A 126 13.22 -17.27 4.21
N PHE A 127 11.95 -16.97 3.94
CA PHE A 127 11.33 -15.70 4.38
C PHE A 127 11.20 -15.59 5.91
N GLY A 128 11.02 -16.73 6.61
CA GLY A 128 11.02 -16.79 8.07
C GLY A 128 12.39 -16.56 8.73
N GLY A 129 13.49 -16.50 7.96
CA GLY A 129 14.83 -16.21 8.45
C GLY A 129 15.19 -14.73 8.41
N LYS A 130 15.09 -14.10 7.22
CA LYS A 130 15.26 -12.65 7.02
C LYS A 130 14.31 -12.16 5.93
N TRP A 131 13.63 -11.05 6.22
CA TRP A 131 12.78 -10.37 5.25
C TRP A 131 13.55 -9.28 4.48
N PHE A 132 13.28 -9.16 3.19
CA PHE A 132 13.71 -8.05 2.33
C PHE A 132 12.63 -7.77 1.29
N ASP A 133 12.14 -6.53 1.20
CA ASP A 133 11.08 -6.14 0.27
C ASP A 133 11.48 -6.41 -1.19
N SER A 134 12.69 -6.01 -1.60
CA SER A 134 13.17 -6.21 -2.98
C SER A 134 13.29 -7.68 -3.39
N VAL A 135 13.62 -8.57 -2.46
CA VAL A 135 13.64 -10.03 -2.68
C VAL A 135 12.20 -10.56 -2.78
N PHE A 136 11.30 -10.12 -1.89
CA PHE A 136 9.89 -10.51 -1.95
C PHE A 136 9.20 -10.03 -3.24
N LEU A 137 9.42 -8.79 -3.66
CA LEU A 137 8.88 -8.21 -4.91
C LEU A 137 9.38 -8.99 -6.14
N SER A 138 10.69 -9.32 -6.16
CA SER A 138 11.27 -10.19 -7.20
C SER A 138 10.62 -11.58 -7.25
N THR A 139 10.27 -12.12 -6.08
CA THR A 139 9.60 -13.42 -5.92
C THR A 139 8.16 -13.36 -6.44
N ALA A 140 7.41 -12.33 -6.05
CA ALA A 140 6.05 -12.09 -6.52
C ALA A 140 6.01 -11.96 -8.05
N ALA A 141 6.91 -11.20 -8.66
CA ALA A 141 6.98 -11.04 -10.12
C ALA A 141 7.17 -12.35 -10.92
N VAL A 142 7.67 -13.41 -10.28
CA VAL A 142 7.75 -14.78 -10.83
C VAL A 142 6.50 -15.59 -10.48
N VAL A 143 6.10 -15.61 -9.21
CA VAL A 143 4.97 -16.43 -8.71
C VAL A 143 3.62 -16.00 -9.26
N LEU A 144 3.38 -14.69 -9.47
CA LEU A 144 2.14 -14.19 -10.07
C LEU A 144 1.97 -14.64 -11.53
N LYS A 145 3.06 -15.00 -12.23
CA LYS A 145 3.04 -15.61 -13.58
C LYS A 145 2.89 -17.14 -13.54
N SER A 146 2.92 -17.75 -12.35
CA SER A 146 2.78 -19.20 -12.17
C SER A 146 1.33 -19.60 -11.91
N LYS A 147 0.94 -20.80 -12.35
CA LYS A 147 -0.41 -21.36 -12.16
C LYS A 147 -0.55 -22.20 -10.86
N ASP A 148 0.31 -21.99 -9.86
CA ASP A 148 0.24 -22.66 -8.55
C ASP A 148 -0.49 -21.77 -7.52
N ASP A 149 -1.79 -22.02 -7.36
CA ASP A 149 -2.64 -21.33 -6.39
C ASP A 149 -2.18 -21.52 -4.92
N LYS A 150 -1.51 -22.65 -4.58
CA LYS A 150 -0.96 -22.86 -3.23
C LYS A 150 0.27 -21.97 -3.01
N LEU A 151 1.11 -21.79 -4.04
CA LEU A 151 2.31 -20.95 -3.99
C LEU A 151 1.95 -19.45 -3.93
N GLN A 152 0.92 -19.04 -4.67
CA GLN A 152 0.37 -17.69 -4.55
C GLN A 152 -0.19 -17.41 -3.13
N ARG A 153 -0.99 -18.33 -2.56
CA ARG A 153 -1.53 -18.22 -1.18
C ARG A 153 -0.44 -18.15 -0.10
N LEU A 154 0.71 -18.79 -0.33
CA LEU A 154 1.88 -18.64 0.55
C LEU A 154 2.41 -17.20 0.51
N LEU A 155 2.56 -16.58 -0.67
CA LEU A 155 2.99 -15.18 -0.76
C LEU A 155 2.00 -14.20 -0.11
N VAL A 156 0.68 -14.44 -0.17
CA VAL A 156 -0.32 -13.65 0.59
C VAL A 156 -0.01 -13.68 2.09
N THR A 157 0.27 -14.88 2.59
CA THR A 157 0.47 -15.13 4.02
C THR A 157 1.76 -14.49 4.53
N LEU A 158 2.81 -14.51 3.70
CA LEU A 158 4.07 -13.83 3.97
C LEU A 158 3.94 -12.29 3.88
N ALA A 159 3.33 -11.77 2.82
CA ALA A 159 3.14 -10.33 2.63
C ALA A 159 2.39 -9.65 3.78
N ARG A 160 1.37 -10.34 4.34
CA ARG A 160 0.53 -9.80 5.43
C ARG A 160 1.34 -9.37 6.66
N GLY A 161 2.47 -10.01 6.95
CA GLY A 161 3.36 -9.63 8.05
C GLY A 161 4.21 -8.37 7.79
N HIS A 162 4.31 -7.93 6.54
CA HIS A 162 5.26 -6.90 6.09
C HIS A 162 4.62 -5.81 5.22
N LEU A 163 3.28 -5.73 5.19
CA LEU A 163 2.49 -4.80 4.37
C LEU A 163 2.98 -3.34 4.48
N HIS A 164 3.30 -2.86 5.67
CA HIS A 164 3.77 -1.48 5.87
C HIS A 164 5.06 -1.19 5.07
N SER A 165 6.09 -2.03 5.22
CA SER A 165 7.35 -1.92 4.47
C SER A 165 7.08 -1.96 2.96
N LEU A 166 6.33 -2.96 2.50
CA LEU A 166 5.95 -3.11 1.09
C LEU A 166 5.23 -1.87 0.53
N THR A 167 4.30 -1.27 1.27
CA THR A 167 3.58 -0.05 0.83
C THR A 167 4.47 1.21 0.73
N THR A 168 5.61 1.23 1.41
CA THR A 168 6.62 2.29 1.27
C THR A 168 7.67 2.00 0.20
N SER A 169 7.73 0.78 -0.33
CA SER A 169 8.72 0.35 -1.32
C SER A 169 8.27 0.63 -2.77
N ASN A 170 9.05 1.46 -3.47
CA ASN A 170 8.81 1.83 -4.87
C ASN A 170 8.81 0.60 -5.79
N GLY A 171 7.66 0.32 -6.42
CA GLY A 171 7.45 -0.84 -7.29
C GLY A 171 6.45 -1.88 -6.76
N PHE A 172 5.94 -1.72 -5.52
CA PHE A 172 4.87 -2.58 -5.01
C PHE A 172 3.50 -2.20 -5.58
N ASP A 173 3.13 -2.85 -6.69
CA ASP A 173 1.76 -2.79 -7.22
C ASP A 173 0.83 -3.71 -6.39
N HIS A 174 0.32 -3.14 -5.31
CA HIS A 174 -0.67 -3.75 -4.42
C HIS A 174 -1.95 -4.19 -5.16
N VAL A 175 -2.39 -3.46 -6.19
CA VAL A 175 -3.61 -3.79 -6.94
C VAL A 175 -3.40 -5.05 -7.79
N THR A 176 -2.33 -5.09 -8.59
CA THR A 176 -1.98 -6.29 -9.37
C THR A 176 -1.72 -7.49 -8.45
N MET A 177 -1.03 -7.27 -7.33
CA MET A 177 -0.75 -8.31 -6.35
C MET A 177 -2.04 -8.90 -5.77
N LEU A 178 -2.95 -8.06 -5.26
CA LEU A 178 -4.19 -8.50 -4.61
C LEU A 178 -5.18 -9.12 -5.59
N LYS A 179 -5.35 -8.55 -6.79
CA LYS A 179 -6.18 -9.13 -7.86
C LYS A 179 -5.69 -10.52 -8.29
N SER A 180 -4.37 -10.71 -8.40
CA SER A 180 -3.78 -12.00 -8.81
C SER A 180 -4.14 -13.15 -7.87
N PHE A 181 -4.34 -12.87 -6.58
CA PHE A 181 -4.59 -13.88 -5.55
C PHE A 181 -5.98 -14.52 -5.59
N HIS A 182 -6.95 -13.93 -6.29
CA HIS A 182 -8.28 -14.52 -6.43
C HIS A 182 -8.55 -14.98 -7.87
N PRO A 183 -8.83 -16.28 -8.12
CA PRO A 183 -9.00 -16.80 -9.49
C PRO A 183 -10.09 -16.13 -10.33
N LYS A 184 -11.10 -15.48 -9.73
CA LYS A 184 -12.12 -14.70 -10.46
C LYS A 184 -11.69 -13.25 -10.80
N LEU A 185 -10.62 -12.74 -10.20
CA LEU A 185 -10.10 -11.37 -10.39
C LEU A 185 -8.81 -11.31 -11.22
N ARG A 186 -8.32 -12.48 -11.68
CA ARG A 186 -7.26 -12.57 -12.69
C ARG A 186 -7.84 -12.16 -14.05
N GLU A 187 -7.24 -11.18 -14.69
CA GLU A 187 -7.57 -10.87 -16.09
C GLU A 187 -7.19 -12.08 -16.98
N PRO A 188 -8.02 -12.45 -17.98
CA PRO A 188 -7.66 -13.49 -18.94
C PRO A 188 -6.40 -13.11 -19.74
N ASP A 189 -5.46 -14.03 -19.90
CA ASP A 189 -4.29 -13.84 -20.78
C ASP A 189 -4.75 -13.36 -22.16
N ALA A 190 -4.32 -12.16 -22.58
CA ALA A 190 -4.67 -11.55 -23.87
C ALA A 190 -4.06 -12.28 -25.10
N THR A 191 -3.56 -13.50 -24.91
CA THR A 191 -2.93 -14.36 -25.90
C THR A 191 -3.44 -15.80 -25.81
N VAL A 192 -4.67 -16.03 -26.27
CA VAL A 192 -5.07 -17.17 -27.14
C VAL A 192 -6.51 -16.97 -27.63
N GLN A 193 -6.66 -16.23 -28.74
CA GLN A 193 -7.75 -16.40 -29.71
C GLN A 193 -7.21 -16.19 -31.13
N GLN A 194 -6.65 -17.26 -31.71
CA GLN A 194 -6.49 -17.37 -33.16
C GLN A 194 -7.20 -18.65 -33.63
N ASN A 195 -7.86 -18.53 -34.79
CA ASN A 195 -8.65 -19.54 -35.52
C ASN A 195 -10.10 -19.74 -35.04
N GLY A 196 -11.05 -19.45 -35.94
CA GLY A 196 -12.50 -19.60 -35.74
C GLY A 196 -13.30 -18.54 -36.49
N ASP A 197 -13.66 -18.79 -37.74
CA ASP A 197 -14.37 -17.84 -38.60
C ASP A 197 -15.76 -17.42 -38.07
N GLN A 198 -16.09 -16.12 -38.12
CA GLN A 198 -17.01 -15.62 -39.16
C GLN A 198 -17.18 -14.08 -39.25
N LYS A 199 -17.16 -13.60 -40.51
CA LYS A 199 -17.85 -12.45 -41.11
C LYS A 199 -17.80 -11.05 -40.45
N LYS A 200 -17.11 -10.16 -41.18
CA LYS A 200 -17.18 -8.68 -41.16
C LYS A 200 -18.59 -8.10 -41.00
N SER A 201 -18.66 -6.93 -40.35
CA SER A 201 -19.11 -5.72 -41.06
C SER A 201 -18.12 -4.57 -40.84
N THR A 202 -17.94 -3.72 -41.85
CA THR A 202 -17.14 -2.48 -41.83
C THR A 202 -18.07 -1.28 -41.66
N THR A 203 -17.67 -0.08 -41.22
CA THR A 203 -16.47 0.70 -41.57
C THR A 203 -16.05 1.68 -40.46
N ALA A 204 -14.76 2.01 -40.39
CA ALA A 204 -14.23 3.19 -39.71
C ALA A 204 -13.04 3.75 -40.53
N PRO A 205 -12.80 5.08 -40.58
CA PRO A 205 -11.73 5.65 -41.42
C PRO A 205 -10.33 5.42 -40.85
N SER A 206 -9.34 5.19 -41.72
CA SER A 206 -7.94 5.06 -41.32
C SER A 206 -7.25 6.43 -41.19
N ILE A 207 -6.75 6.77 -39.99
CA ILE A 207 -5.92 7.95 -39.75
C ILE A 207 -4.73 7.58 -38.85
N LYS A 208 -3.53 8.02 -39.25
CA LYS A 208 -2.24 8.03 -38.52
C LYS A 208 -1.71 6.69 -37.98
N LYS A 209 -0.70 6.17 -38.69
CA LYS A 209 0.12 5.01 -38.28
C LYS A 209 1.41 5.40 -37.53
N GLU A 210 1.72 6.68 -37.43
CA GLU A 210 3.00 7.22 -36.93
C GLU A 210 3.06 7.26 -35.39
N ASN A 211 1.94 7.58 -34.73
CA ASN A 211 1.85 7.63 -33.26
C ASN A 211 2.05 6.27 -32.56
N SER A 212 1.84 5.13 -33.26
CA SER A 212 1.97 3.79 -32.68
C SER A 212 3.42 3.51 -32.25
N THR A 213 4.37 3.80 -33.15
CA THR A 213 5.80 3.58 -32.92
C THR A 213 6.39 4.43 -31.78
N GLU A 214 5.89 5.66 -31.58
CA GLU A 214 6.30 6.48 -30.44
C GLU A 214 5.70 5.97 -29.12
N LEU A 215 4.45 5.52 -29.13
CA LEU A 215 3.79 4.94 -27.96
C LEU A 215 4.45 3.62 -27.53
N GLU A 216 4.77 2.74 -28.48
CA GLU A 216 5.50 1.49 -28.26
C GLU A 216 6.92 1.75 -27.73
N ALA A 217 7.64 2.75 -28.27
CA ALA A 217 8.95 3.15 -27.78
C ALA A 217 8.89 3.72 -26.34
N LEU A 218 7.88 4.53 -26.02
CA LEU A 218 7.65 5.05 -24.67
C LEU A 218 7.29 3.93 -23.67
N GLN A 219 6.47 2.96 -24.07
CA GLN A 219 6.17 1.78 -23.24
C GLN A 219 7.44 0.96 -22.96
N LEU A 220 8.30 0.77 -23.97
CA LEU A 220 9.59 0.08 -23.80
C LEU A 220 10.53 0.85 -22.86
N GLN A 221 10.61 2.17 -22.98
CA GLN A 221 11.38 3.02 -22.05
C GLN A 221 10.84 2.94 -20.62
N VAL A 222 9.53 3.03 -20.41
CA VAL A 222 8.90 2.87 -19.09
C VAL A 222 9.16 1.49 -18.49
N SER A 223 9.13 0.43 -19.29
CA SER A 223 9.46 -0.93 -18.81
C SER A 223 10.94 -1.03 -18.38
N THR A 224 11.84 -0.38 -19.11
CA THR A 224 13.29 -0.35 -18.83
C THR A 224 13.58 0.45 -17.55
N LEU A 225 12.95 1.61 -17.38
CA LEU A 225 13.05 2.43 -16.18
C LEU A 225 12.51 1.70 -14.94
N LYS A 226 11.36 1.00 -15.05
CA LYS A 226 10.85 0.14 -13.96
C LYS A 226 11.86 -0.94 -13.57
N GLN A 227 12.52 -1.58 -14.55
CA GLN A 227 13.53 -2.60 -14.28
C GLN A 227 14.80 -2.02 -13.61
N GLN A 228 15.22 -0.82 -14.00
CA GLN A 228 16.34 -0.10 -13.38
C GLN A 228 16.04 0.32 -11.93
N ILE A 229 14.84 0.80 -11.63
CA ILE A 229 14.41 1.15 -10.26
C ILE A 229 14.48 -0.07 -9.33
N ILE A 230 14.07 -1.25 -9.80
CA ILE A 230 14.18 -2.50 -9.02
C ILE A 230 15.64 -2.83 -8.72
N THR A 231 16.55 -2.72 -9.70
CA THR A 231 17.99 -2.95 -9.49
C THR A 231 18.59 -1.99 -8.47
N VAL A 232 18.32 -0.68 -8.60
CA VAL A 232 18.83 0.33 -7.66
C VAL A 232 18.26 0.15 -6.24
N SER A 233 17.02 -0.34 -6.11
CA SER A 233 16.47 -0.70 -4.79
C SER A 233 17.18 -1.91 -4.18
N ILE A 234 17.59 -2.91 -4.97
CA ILE A 234 18.39 -4.05 -4.49
C ILE A 234 19.77 -3.56 -4.01
N GLU A 235 20.43 -2.70 -4.78
CA GLU A 235 21.74 -2.12 -4.42
C GLU A 235 21.65 -1.30 -3.11
N ARG A 236 20.59 -0.50 -2.94
CA ARG A 236 20.28 0.22 -1.69
C ARG A 236 20.17 -0.74 -0.51
N ASP A 237 19.36 -1.79 -0.63
CA ASP A 237 19.08 -2.74 0.45
C ASP A 237 20.36 -3.51 0.84
N GLN A 238 21.19 -3.88 -0.13
CA GLN A 238 22.50 -4.50 0.09
C GLN A 238 23.46 -3.56 0.85
N LEU A 239 23.57 -2.29 0.45
CA LEU A 239 24.40 -1.30 1.14
C LEU A 239 23.89 -1.02 2.56
N GLN A 240 22.58 -1.07 2.78
CA GLN A 240 21.98 -0.95 4.10
C GLN A 240 22.33 -2.15 4.99
N GLU A 241 22.26 -3.39 4.49
CA GLU A 241 22.71 -4.57 5.26
C GLU A 241 24.21 -4.54 5.57
N GLN A 242 25.07 -4.16 4.60
CA GLN A 242 26.50 -3.99 4.84
C GLN A 242 26.79 -2.96 5.93
N THR A 243 26.04 -1.85 5.93
CA THR A 243 26.14 -0.80 6.96
C THR A 243 25.68 -1.30 8.33
N SER A 244 24.56 -2.04 8.39
CA SER A 244 24.06 -2.66 9.62
C SER A 244 25.05 -3.68 10.19
N ALA A 245 25.60 -4.59 9.36
CA ALA A 245 26.59 -5.56 9.78
C ALA A 245 27.88 -4.90 10.28
N ALA A 246 28.35 -3.83 9.63
CA ALA A 246 29.47 -3.03 10.10
C ALA A 246 29.17 -2.33 11.44
N SER A 247 27.93 -1.88 11.68
CA SER A 247 27.52 -1.27 12.94
C SER A 247 27.50 -2.26 14.11
N VAL A 248 26.99 -3.48 13.90
CA VAL A 248 27.03 -4.56 14.90
C VAL A 248 28.48 -4.91 15.24
N LYS A 249 29.31 -5.17 14.22
CA LYS A 249 30.72 -5.51 14.41
C LYS A 249 31.54 -4.41 15.10
N LYS A 250 31.15 -3.14 14.91
CA LYS A 250 31.72 -1.98 15.63
C LYS A 250 31.34 -1.98 17.11
N GLU A 251 30.11 -2.35 17.47
CA GLU A 251 29.67 -2.42 18.86
C GLU A 251 30.18 -3.69 19.56
N GLU A 252 30.30 -4.83 18.87
CA GLU A 252 31.03 -6.02 19.33
C GLU A 252 32.50 -5.68 19.70
N LEU A 253 33.21 -4.97 18.80
CA LEU A 253 34.56 -4.49 19.07
C LEU A 253 34.62 -3.49 20.23
N ARG A 254 33.58 -2.67 20.42
CA ARG A 254 33.48 -1.72 21.55
C ARG A 254 33.28 -2.45 22.88
N GLN A 255 32.43 -3.47 22.91
CA GLN A 255 32.22 -4.32 24.09
C GLN A 255 33.48 -5.13 24.41
N SER A 256 34.15 -5.69 23.40
CA SER A 256 35.45 -6.34 23.55
C SER A 256 36.49 -5.38 24.14
N HIS A 257 36.61 -4.16 23.61
CA HIS A 257 37.52 -3.14 24.15
C HIS A 257 37.16 -2.71 25.58
N ALA A 258 35.87 -2.62 25.93
CA ALA A 258 35.41 -2.33 27.29
C ALA A 258 35.80 -3.46 28.26
N ASN A 259 35.60 -4.72 27.88
CA ASN A 259 35.98 -5.89 28.67
C ASN A 259 37.50 -5.95 28.87
N ILE A 260 38.30 -5.77 27.81
CA ILE A 260 39.78 -5.72 27.90
C ILE A 260 40.24 -4.55 28.78
N THR A 261 39.54 -3.41 28.76
CA THR A 261 39.85 -2.28 29.66
C THR A 261 39.55 -2.63 31.12
N ALA A 262 38.42 -3.29 31.40
CA ALA A 262 38.07 -3.75 32.73
C ALA A 262 39.03 -4.83 33.26
N GLU A 263 39.43 -5.79 32.41
CA GLU A 263 40.45 -6.80 32.75
C GLU A 263 41.81 -6.15 33.02
N ARG A 264 42.25 -5.20 32.20
CA ARG A 264 43.48 -4.43 32.42
C ARG A 264 43.47 -3.72 33.77
N ASP A 265 42.35 -3.10 34.13
CA ASP A 265 42.26 -2.32 35.37
C ASP A 265 42.09 -3.22 36.60
N LEU A 266 41.41 -4.36 36.47
CA LEU A 266 41.40 -5.44 37.47
C LEU A 266 42.80 -6.04 37.66
N LEU A 267 43.55 -6.30 36.58
CA LEU A 267 44.93 -6.79 36.63
C LEU A 267 45.89 -5.75 37.23
N ARG A 268 45.70 -4.46 36.94
CA ARG A 268 46.43 -3.37 37.60
C ARG A 268 46.13 -3.31 39.10
N SER A 269 44.87 -3.48 39.51
CA SER A 269 44.50 -3.58 40.92
C SER A 269 45.16 -4.80 41.57
N LYS A 270 45.06 -5.98 40.95
CA LYS A 270 45.71 -7.22 41.43
C LYS A 270 47.23 -7.09 41.52
N LEU A 271 47.89 -6.42 40.57
CA LEU A 271 49.32 -6.12 40.65
C LEU A 271 49.66 -5.20 41.82
N SER A 272 48.82 -4.20 42.11
CA SER A 272 49.00 -3.34 43.29
C SER A 272 48.81 -4.11 44.59
N THR A 273 47.83 -5.02 44.66
CA THR A 273 47.61 -5.91 45.81
C THR A 273 48.77 -6.89 45.99
N LEU A 274 49.16 -7.60 44.93
CA LEU A 274 50.28 -8.55 44.93
C LEU A 274 51.62 -7.86 45.22
N ALA A 275 51.81 -6.59 44.90
CA ALA A 275 53.00 -5.83 45.30
C ALA A 275 53.03 -5.60 46.82
N ALA A 276 51.90 -5.24 47.43
CA ALA A 276 51.77 -5.11 48.88
C ALA A 276 51.89 -6.47 49.59
N GLU A 277 51.25 -7.51 49.06
CA GLU A 277 51.34 -8.88 49.58
C GLU A 277 52.75 -9.45 49.45
N ASN A 278 53.50 -9.17 48.38
CA ASN A 278 54.91 -9.56 48.29
C ASN A 278 55.78 -8.85 49.32
N GLU A 279 55.47 -7.59 49.65
CA GLU A 279 56.20 -6.84 50.68
C GLU A 279 55.88 -7.36 52.10
N GLU A 280 54.66 -7.80 52.38
CA GLU A 280 54.33 -8.52 53.62
C GLU A 280 54.88 -9.96 53.64
N LEU A 281 54.81 -10.70 52.53
CA LEU A 281 55.39 -12.04 52.42
C LEU A 281 56.91 -12.03 52.54
N ARG A 282 57.61 -10.96 52.14
CA ARG A 282 59.04 -10.76 52.48
C ARG A 282 59.26 -10.66 53.98
N LYS A 283 58.37 -9.98 54.73
CA LYS A 283 58.43 -9.86 56.20
C LYS A 283 58.03 -11.15 56.93
N ILE A 284 57.25 -12.03 56.28
CA ILE A 284 56.78 -13.32 56.84
C ILE A 284 57.74 -14.46 56.48
N ALA A 285 58.28 -14.51 55.25
CA ALA A 285 59.30 -15.47 54.84
C ALA A 285 60.59 -15.31 55.68
N ALA A 286 60.90 -14.09 56.12
CA ALA A 286 61.93 -13.81 57.12
C ALA A 286 61.66 -14.40 58.54
N LYS A 287 60.57 -15.15 58.75
CA LYS A 287 60.15 -15.70 60.06
C LYS A 287 59.80 -17.19 60.11
N MET A 288 59.63 -17.92 58.99
CA MET A 288 58.87 -19.20 59.00
C MET A 288 59.47 -20.40 58.23
N THR A 289 60.66 -20.89 58.57
CA THR A 289 61.29 -22.08 57.94
C THR A 289 61.35 -23.34 58.86
N ALA A 290 60.40 -24.31 58.76
CA ALA A 290 60.43 -25.71 59.36
C ALA A 290 59.29 -26.71 58.82
N PRO A 291 59.37 -28.10 58.87
CA PRO A 291 58.58 -29.11 58.01
C PRO A 291 58.05 -30.55 58.57
N THR A 292 57.30 -31.46 57.79
CA THR A 292 57.12 -33.05 57.75
C THR A 292 55.72 -33.88 57.51
N ASP A 293 55.63 -35.29 57.26
CA ASP A 293 54.64 -36.24 56.44
C ASP A 293 54.17 -37.76 57.00
N LEU A 294 53.49 -38.95 56.56
CA LEU A 294 52.77 -39.90 55.47
C LEU A 294 51.88 -41.20 56.08
N ASP A 295 51.24 -42.39 55.64
CA ASP A 295 50.61 -43.37 54.52
C ASP A 295 49.84 -44.74 55.11
N GLU A 296 49.22 -45.95 54.66
CA GLU A 296 48.54 -46.87 53.53
C GLU A 296 47.96 -48.34 54.09
N GLN A 297 47.26 -49.53 53.66
CA GLN A 297 46.44 -50.42 52.62
C GLN A 297 45.60 -51.69 53.29
N GLY A 298 44.88 -52.85 52.86
CA GLY A 298 44.35 -53.84 51.75
C GLY A 298 43.62 -55.22 52.30
N ILE A 299 43.04 -56.44 51.82
CA ILE A 299 42.40 -57.32 50.67
C ILE A 299 41.91 -58.82 51.22
N SER A 300 41.20 -59.98 50.80
CA SER A 300 40.29 -60.82 49.79
C SER A 300 39.67 -62.21 50.46
N ASP A 301 38.97 -63.36 50.05
CA ASP A 301 38.18 -64.22 48.98
C ASP A 301 37.28 -65.42 49.68
N ALA A 302 36.60 -66.59 49.30
CA ALA A 302 36.23 -67.67 48.24
C ALA A 302 34.91 -68.55 48.64
N ASN A 303 34.29 -69.75 48.23
CA ASN A 303 34.20 -70.96 47.26
C ASN A 303 32.77 -71.76 47.41
N LYS A 304 32.20 -72.99 47.02
CA LYS A 304 32.41 -74.37 46.33
C LYS A 304 31.09 -75.17 45.78
N LYS A 305 30.89 -76.55 45.86
CA LYS A 305 29.80 -77.49 45.23
C LYS A 305 29.38 -78.74 46.16
N SER A 306 28.57 -79.86 45.98
CA SER A 306 27.90 -80.73 44.91
C SER A 306 26.95 -81.94 45.38
N SER A 307 25.89 -82.42 44.64
CA SER A 307 25.29 -83.84 44.53
C SER A 307 23.88 -83.96 43.81
N ALA A 308 23.44 -85.08 43.10
CA ALA A 308 22.01 -85.29 42.59
C ALA A 308 21.54 -86.57 41.73
N GLU A 309 22.38 -87.47 41.22
CA GLU A 309 22.27 -87.94 39.81
C GLU A 309 21.23 -89.01 39.32
N ILE A 310 20.55 -89.81 40.13
CA ILE A 310 19.56 -90.82 39.60
C ILE A 310 18.11 -90.32 39.63
N LYS A 311 17.80 -89.39 40.56
CA LYS A 311 16.61 -88.55 40.43
C LYS A 311 16.74 -87.52 39.30
N ALA A 312 17.88 -87.47 38.59
CA ALA A 312 18.03 -86.64 37.40
C ALA A 312 17.14 -87.19 36.26
N ASP A 313 17.48 -88.30 35.61
CA ASP A 313 17.00 -88.65 34.26
C ASP A 313 15.46 -88.64 34.03
N GLU A 314 14.63 -89.13 34.97
CA GLU A 314 13.16 -89.01 34.85
C GLU A 314 12.68 -87.56 35.04
N ASN A 315 13.23 -86.86 36.03
CA ASN A 315 13.03 -85.41 36.13
C ASN A 315 13.66 -84.70 34.94
N GLU A 316 14.66 -85.25 34.25
CA GLU A 316 15.38 -84.61 33.14
C GLU A 316 14.54 -84.65 31.87
N LYS A 317 13.82 -85.74 31.59
CA LYS A 317 12.84 -85.80 30.48
C LYS A 317 11.59 -84.94 30.76
N MET A 318 11.13 -84.91 32.01
CA MET A 318 10.03 -84.01 32.42
C MET A 318 10.48 -82.55 32.43
N LEU A 319 11.70 -82.26 32.91
CA LEU A 319 12.36 -80.96 32.83
C LEU A 319 12.60 -80.57 31.38
N GLU A 320 13.02 -81.45 30.47
CA GLU A 320 13.19 -81.10 29.07
C GLU A 320 11.89 -80.56 28.48
N THR A 321 10.78 -81.22 28.78
CA THR A 321 9.45 -80.87 28.27
C THR A 321 8.94 -79.59 28.92
N ILE A 322 9.00 -79.48 30.25
CA ILE A 322 8.68 -78.25 30.99
C ILE A 322 9.62 -77.10 30.57
N GLN A 323 10.92 -77.35 30.33
CA GLN A 323 11.87 -76.36 29.81
C GLN A 323 11.60 -76.02 28.35
N ARG A 324 10.99 -76.90 27.54
CA ARG A 324 10.63 -76.63 26.15
C ARG A 324 9.43 -75.69 26.12
N GLU A 325 8.38 -76.00 26.89
CA GLU A 325 7.24 -75.11 27.12
C GLU A 325 7.67 -73.80 27.79
N LEU A 326 8.46 -73.83 28.87
CA LEU A 326 8.95 -72.64 29.55
C LEU A 326 9.98 -71.85 28.71
N ARG A 327 10.62 -72.45 27.71
CA ARG A 327 11.38 -71.73 26.66
C ARG A 327 10.43 -71.02 25.68
N VAL A 328 9.32 -71.65 25.26
CA VAL A 328 8.29 -71.03 24.42
C VAL A 328 7.58 -69.90 25.17
N THR A 329 7.06 -70.15 26.37
CA THR A 329 6.42 -69.12 27.21
C THR A 329 7.40 -67.99 27.59
N ARG A 330 8.71 -68.29 27.74
CA ARG A 330 9.73 -67.23 27.84
C ARG A 330 9.95 -66.48 26.53
N SER A 331 9.98 -67.14 25.37
CA SER A 331 10.20 -66.46 24.08
C SER A 331 9.00 -65.59 23.70
N GLU A 332 7.77 -66.08 23.88
CA GLU A 332 6.53 -65.32 23.72
C GLU A 332 6.42 -64.18 24.75
N GLY A 333 6.71 -64.46 26.03
CA GLY A 333 6.76 -63.43 27.06
C GLY A 333 7.84 -62.38 26.80
N ASN A 334 8.98 -62.75 26.21
CA ASN A 334 10.04 -61.83 25.78
C ASN A 334 9.60 -61.05 24.53
N LEU A 335 8.91 -61.66 23.59
CA LEU A 335 8.37 -61.01 22.39
C LEU A 335 7.29 -59.98 22.77
N LEU A 336 6.42 -60.32 23.74
CA LEU A 336 5.44 -59.41 24.32
C LEU A 336 6.11 -58.29 25.11
N ARG A 337 7.13 -58.57 25.93
CA ARG A 337 7.94 -57.53 26.60
C ARG A 337 8.64 -56.62 25.59
N ALA A 338 9.18 -57.14 24.49
CA ALA A 338 9.83 -56.35 23.45
C ALA A 338 8.84 -55.49 22.66
N ARG A 339 7.66 -56.03 22.32
CA ARG A 339 6.54 -55.27 21.72
C ARG A 339 6.03 -54.18 22.66
N TRP A 340 5.81 -54.49 23.93
CA TRP A 340 5.39 -53.53 24.95
C TRP A 340 6.44 -52.45 25.20
N ALA A 341 7.73 -52.80 25.23
CA ALA A 341 8.81 -51.82 25.31
C ALA A 341 8.82 -50.89 24.08
N LYS A 342 8.71 -51.44 22.87
CA LYS A 342 8.64 -50.66 21.62
C LYS A 342 7.43 -49.72 21.59
N GLU A 343 6.27 -50.20 21.99
CA GLU A 343 5.04 -49.38 22.00
C GLU A 343 5.05 -48.35 23.15
N LYS A 344 5.64 -48.67 24.31
CA LYS A 344 5.88 -47.70 25.39
C LYS A 344 6.85 -46.60 24.94
N THR A 345 7.93 -46.94 24.25
CA THR A 345 8.85 -45.94 23.67
C THR A 345 8.13 -45.07 22.64
N LYS A 346 7.34 -45.66 21.73
CA LYS A 346 6.53 -44.92 20.75
C LYS A 346 5.50 -44.01 21.41
N SER A 347 4.81 -44.47 22.45
CA SER A 347 3.89 -43.65 23.25
C SER A 347 4.60 -42.50 23.96
N SER A 348 5.84 -42.72 24.43
CA SER A 348 6.67 -41.68 25.06
C SER A 348 7.10 -40.63 24.04
N ILE A 349 7.48 -41.05 22.82
CA ILE A 349 7.83 -40.14 21.71
C ILE A 349 6.61 -39.31 21.32
N LEU A 350 5.45 -39.93 21.07
CA LEU A 350 4.20 -39.23 20.74
C LEU A 350 3.76 -38.25 21.85
N THR A 351 4.05 -38.54 23.12
CA THR A 351 3.77 -37.63 24.24
C THR A 351 4.71 -36.42 24.21
N GLN A 352 6.00 -36.64 23.97
CA GLN A 352 7.00 -35.58 23.83
C GLN A 352 6.69 -34.67 22.63
N GLU A 353 6.39 -35.26 21.46
CA GLU A 353 5.98 -34.55 20.25
C GLU A 353 4.74 -33.67 20.50
N ASN A 354 3.75 -34.15 21.26
CA ASN A 354 2.58 -33.35 21.63
C ASN A 354 2.92 -32.18 22.55
N GLU A 355 3.82 -32.34 23.53
CA GLU A 355 4.26 -31.24 24.39
C GLU A 355 5.13 -30.22 23.65
N ASP A 356 5.97 -30.66 22.71
CA ASP A 356 6.78 -29.74 21.91
C ASP A 356 5.93 -29.01 20.85
N LEU A 357 4.91 -29.67 20.26
CA LEU A 357 3.90 -28.99 19.44
C LEU A 357 3.07 -27.97 20.24
N LYS A 358 2.69 -28.25 21.49
CA LYS A 358 2.03 -27.28 22.38
C LYS A 358 2.93 -26.06 22.63
N LYS A 359 4.21 -26.27 22.93
CA LYS A 359 5.19 -25.18 23.10
C LYS A 359 5.34 -24.36 21.83
N SER A 360 5.44 -24.99 20.67
CA SER A 360 5.51 -24.31 19.37
C SER A 360 4.25 -23.49 19.08
N LEU A 361 3.06 -24.03 19.32
CA LEU A 361 1.78 -23.32 19.14
C LEU A 361 1.66 -22.13 20.10
N GLU A 362 2.10 -22.27 21.34
CA GLU A 362 2.08 -21.16 22.31
C GLU A 362 3.15 -20.11 22.00
N LEU A 363 4.30 -20.51 21.46
CA LEU A 363 5.30 -19.58 20.91
C LEU A 363 4.75 -18.81 19.71
N GLU A 364 4.00 -19.47 18.82
CA GLU A 364 3.36 -18.84 17.67
C GLU A 364 2.22 -17.89 18.08
N ARG A 365 1.42 -18.25 19.08
CA ARG A 365 0.40 -17.36 19.66
C ARG A 365 1.05 -16.12 20.26
N ARG A 366 2.11 -16.30 21.05
CA ARG A 366 2.82 -15.21 21.72
C ARG A 366 3.52 -14.31 20.70
N SER A 367 4.17 -14.87 19.68
CA SER A 367 4.78 -14.07 18.61
C SER A 367 3.74 -13.34 17.76
N ARG A 368 2.59 -13.95 17.44
CA ARG A 368 1.46 -13.26 16.78
C ARG A 368 0.99 -12.04 17.58
N VAL A 369 0.79 -12.19 18.90
CA VAL A 369 0.39 -11.07 19.78
C VAL A 369 1.47 -9.98 19.76
N THR A 370 2.73 -10.32 20.03
CA THR A 370 3.84 -9.34 20.03
C THR A 370 4.06 -8.68 18.66
N ILE A 371 3.84 -9.38 17.54
CA ILE A 371 3.87 -8.78 16.19
C ILE A 371 2.72 -7.79 16.00
N THR A 372 1.50 -8.11 16.46
CA THR A 372 0.37 -7.16 16.38
C THR A 372 0.49 -5.96 17.33
N GLU A 373 1.22 -6.10 18.44
CA GLU A 373 1.54 -5.00 19.34
C GLU A 373 2.66 -4.12 18.76
N PHE A 374 3.75 -4.73 18.29
CA PHE A 374 4.86 -4.02 17.63
C PHE A 374 4.39 -3.25 16.39
N ALA A 375 3.59 -3.87 15.51
CA ALA A 375 3.02 -3.21 14.34
C ALA A 375 2.04 -2.08 14.69
N ARG A 376 1.31 -2.18 15.82
CA ARG A 376 0.46 -1.10 16.32
C ARG A 376 1.29 0.07 16.83
N ASP A 377 2.33 -0.21 17.60
CA ASP A 377 3.18 0.81 18.22
C ASP A 377 4.05 1.53 17.16
N ASP A 378 4.58 0.82 16.17
CA ASP A 378 5.27 1.41 15.01
C ASP A 378 4.34 2.35 14.23
N VAL A 379 3.12 1.92 13.88
CA VAL A 379 2.12 2.78 13.20
C VAL A 379 1.75 3.98 14.08
N GLN A 380 1.60 3.79 15.39
CA GLN A 380 1.26 4.88 16.32
C GLN A 380 2.42 5.89 16.48
N ASN A 381 3.68 5.43 16.40
CA ASN A 381 4.86 6.29 16.50
C ASN A 381 5.11 7.03 15.18
N ALA A 382 5.00 6.35 14.04
CA ALA A 382 5.01 6.97 12.72
C ALA A 382 3.94 8.08 12.63
N LEU A 383 2.72 7.82 13.09
CA LEU A 383 1.64 8.81 13.12
C LEU A 383 1.98 10.05 13.97
N LYS A 384 2.67 9.88 15.12
CA LYS A 384 3.11 11.01 15.97
C LYS A 384 4.16 11.88 15.28
N ASP A 385 5.17 11.27 14.64
CA ASP A 385 6.21 12.02 13.94
C ASP A 385 5.66 12.70 12.66
N GLU A 386 4.75 12.04 11.94
CA GLU A 386 4.01 12.59 10.79
C GLU A 386 3.12 13.80 11.18
N GLN A 387 2.45 13.73 12.35
CA GLN A 387 1.68 14.86 12.90
C GLN A 387 2.59 16.02 13.33
N LYS A 388 3.76 15.72 13.92
CA LYS A 388 4.75 16.70 14.36
C LYS A 388 5.32 17.51 13.19
N VAL A 389 5.72 16.88 12.09
CA VAL A 389 6.22 17.56 10.87
C VAL A 389 5.17 18.56 10.35
N THR A 390 3.91 18.13 10.24
CA THR A 390 2.80 18.98 9.77
C THR A 390 2.53 20.16 10.71
N THR A 391 2.69 19.93 12.02
CA THR A 391 2.51 20.95 13.07
C THR A 391 3.61 22.00 13.00
N ASP A 392 4.88 21.60 12.93
CA ASP A 392 6.02 22.53 12.87
C ASP A 392 6.04 23.34 11.56
N LEU A 393 5.72 22.73 10.41
CA LEU A 393 5.55 23.46 9.14
C LEU A 393 4.41 24.48 9.21
N THR A 394 3.29 24.15 9.85
CA THR A 394 2.15 25.07 10.01
C THR A 394 2.46 26.22 10.98
N LYS A 395 3.19 25.94 12.06
CA LYS A 395 3.70 26.93 13.01
C LYS A 395 4.69 27.90 12.33
N ARG A 396 5.65 27.38 11.55
CA ARG A 396 6.60 28.18 10.77
C ARG A 396 5.90 29.04 9.71
N LEU A 397 4.94 28.49 8.97
CA LEU A 397 4.12 29.22 8.00
C LEU A 397 3.40 30.42 8.65
N THR A 398 2.84 30.22 9.85
CA THR A 398 2.15 31.27 10.62
C THR A 398 3.12 32.37 11.06
N GLN A 399 4.29 32.00 11.61
CA GLN A 399 5.32 32.94 12.05
C GLN A 399 5.85 33.82 10.89
N VAL A 400 6.18 33.21 9.74
CA VAL A 400 6.67 33.95 8.56
C VAL A 400 5.58 34.85 7.97
N SER A 401 4.30 34.45 8.03
CA SER A 401 3.17 35.28 7.59
C SER A 401 2.98 36.50 8.48
N GLN A 402 3.02 36.33 9.81
CA GLN A 402 2.93 37.44 10.79
C GLN A 402 4.12 38.41 10.68
N ALA A 403 5.32 37.91 10.41
CA ALA A 403 6.49 38.74 10.13
C ALA A 403 6.30 39.59 8.86
N LEU A 404 5.78 38.99 7.78
CA LEU A 404 5.49 39.71 6.53
C LEU A 404 4.45 40.82 6.72
N GLU A 405 3.39 40.54 7.47
CA GLU A 405 2.34 41.52 7.79
C GLU A 405 2.91 42.69 8.62
N THR A 406 3.73 42.39 9.64
CA THR A 406 4.35 43.38 10.53
C THR A 406 5.25 44.35 9.77
N GLU A 407 6.14 43.85 8.89
CA GLU A 407 7.01 44.73 8.09
C GLU A 407 6.23 45.47 6.98
N SER A 408 5.13 44.90 6.49
CA SER A 408 4.23 45.59 5.53
C SER A 408 3.50 46.77 6.18
N LYS A 409 3.02 46.61 7.43
CA LYS A 409 2.44 47.71 8.22
C LYS A 409 3.47 48.82 8.45
N ARG A 410 4.68 48.50 8.93
CA ARG A 410 5.78 49.46 9.12
C ARG A 410 6.14 50.23 7.85
N THR A 411 6.28 49.52 6.72
CA THR A 411 6.57 50.14 5.42
C THR A 411 5.46 51.12 5.01
N THR A 412 4.20 50.77 5.29
CA THR A 412 3.04 51.64 4.98
C THR A 412 3.06 52.92 5.81
N THR A 413 3.33 52.84 7.12
CA THR A 413 3.44 54.03 7.99
C THR A 413 4.54 54.99 7.52
N LEU A 414 5.75 54.49 7.26
CA LEU A 414 6.86 55.32 6.77
C LEU A 414 6.58 55.94 5.40
N VAL A 415 5.89 55.25 4.50
CA VAL A 415 5.44 55.82 3.21
C VAL A 415 4.41 56.93 3.41
N GLN A 416 3.50 56.80 4.38
CA GLN A 416 2.56 57.86 4.75
C GLN A 416 3.27 59.09 5.34
N GLU A 417 4.21 58.90 6.27
CA GLU A 417 5.03 59.98 6.86
C GLU A 417 5.83 60.75 5.81
N VAL A 418 6.53 60.05 4.91
CA VAL A 418 7.28 60.66 3.80
C VAL A 418 6.35 61.43 2.86
N THR A 419 5.14 60.91 2.63
CA THR A 419 4.13 61.58 1.77
C THR A 419 3.58 62.84 2.43
N GLN A 420 3.30 62.82 3.74
CA GLN A 420 2.88 64.00 4.51
C GLN A 420 4.00 65.05 4.55
N THR A 421 5.23 64.65 4.84
CA THR A 421 6.40 65.54 4.90
C THR A 421 6.67 66.20 3.54
N LYS A 422 6.52 65.44 2.43
CA LYS A 422 6.60 66.00 1.07
C LYS A 422 5.47 67.00 0.81
N ARG A 423 4.22 66.69 1.18
CA ARG A 423 3.07 67.61 1.00
C ARG A 423 3.24 68.90 1.79
N ALA A 424 3.76 68.84 3.01
CA ALA A 424 4.08 70.03 3.81
C ALA A 424 5.14 70.92 3.12
N LEU A 425 6.19 70.31 2.57
CA LEU A 425 7.22 71.03 1.80
C LEU A 425 6.66 71.71 0.53
N GLU A 426 5.72 71.05 -0.15
CA GLU A 426 5.04 71.59 -1.34
C GLU A 426 4.08 72.75 -0.98
N LEU A 427 3.36 72.64 0.13
CA LEU A 427 2.47 73.70 0.63
C LEU A 427 3.24 74.95 1.07
N GLU A 428 4.39 74.80 1.72
CA GLU A 428 5.19 75.96 2.14
C GLU A 428 5.80 76.69 0.94
N ARG A 429 6.23 75.95 -0.09
CA ARG A 429 6.63 76.52 -1.40
C ARG A 429 5.53 77.35 -2.04
N GLN A 430 4.27 76.93 -1.91
CA GLN A 430 3.11 77.64 -2.46
C GLN A 430 2.72 78.88 -1.64
N ARG A 431 2.96 78.87 -0.31
CA ARG A 431 2.64 79.98 0.59
C ARG A 431 3.64 81.14 0.51
N ASN A 432 4.84 80.89 0.00
CA ASN A 432 5.91 81.88 -0.14
C ASN A 432 6.35 82.54 1.20
N THR A 433 6.04 81.87 2.31
CA THR A 433 6.46 82.21 3.67
C THR A 433 7.92 81.81 3.91
N GLY A 434 8.60 82.54 4.79
CA GLY A 434 10.07 82.62 4.87
C GLY A 434 10.80 81.42 5.49
N MET A 435 10.48 80.17 5.10
CA MET A 435 11.25 78.98 5.48
C MET A 435 12.73 79.15 5.08
N THR A 436 13.64 79.02 6.05
CA THR A 436 15.07 79.18 5.81
C THR A 436 15.64 78.01 5.00
N ILE A 437 16.79 78.24 4.35
CA ILE A 437 17.50 77.21 3.60
C ILE A 437 17.87 76.02 4.51
N GLY A 438 18.34 76.30 5.73
CA GLY A 438 18.72 75.27 6.70
C GLY A 438 17.55 74.39 7.20
N GLU A 439 16.33 74.92 7.29
CA GLU A 439 15.15 74.12 7.64
C GLU A 439 14.72 73.23 6.46
N ARG A 440 14.74 73.79 5.25
CA ARG A 440 14.45 73.07 4.00
C ARG A 440 15.41 71.90 3.78
N ASP A 441 16.70 72.11 4.06
CA ASP A 441 17.73 71.08 3.91
C ASP A 441 17.60 69.99 4.97
N ARG A 442 17.26 70.34 6.22
CA ARG A 442 16.90 69.35 7.26
C ARG A 442 15.72 68.48 6.84
N MET A 443 14.62 69.06 6.36
CA MET A 443 13.46 68.30 5.89
C MET A 443 13.81 67.40 4.69
N GLN A 444 14.63 67.87 3.75
CA GLN A 444 15.12 67.03 2.67
C GLN A 444 16.00 65.88 3.16
N GLU A 445 16.86 66.10 4.15
CA GLU A 445 17.70 65.03 4.71
C GLU A 445 16.87 63.99 5.49
N THR A 446 15.82 64.41 6.22
CA THR A 446 14.82 63.50 6.81
C THR A 446 14.14 62.64 5.73
N ILE A 447 13.69 63.24 4.62
CA ILE A 447 13.10 62.51 3.50
C ILE A 447 14.13 61.55 2.86
N ARG A 448 15.41 61.92 2.77
CA ARG A 448 16.49 61.03 2.29
C ARG A 448 16.77 59.88 3.28
N ALA A 449 16.66 60.12 4.58
CA ALA A 449 16.80 59.09 5.62
C ALA A 449 15.64 58.07 5.56
N GLN A 450 14.39 58.52 5.66
CA GLN A 450 13.21 57.66 5.59
C GLN A 450 13.12 56.90 4.25
N LYS A 451 13.55 57.48 3.12
CA LYS A 451 13.65 56.75 1.83
C LYS A 451 14.69 55.63 1.84
N ARG A 452 15.83 55.81 2.52
CA ARG A 452 16.84 54.75 2.72
C ARG A 452 16.26 53.62 3.57
N GLU A 453 15.51 53.97 4.62
CA GLU A 453 14.83 53.03 5.51
C GLU A 453 13.74 52.22 4.79
N ILE A 454 12.84 52.88 4.04
CA ILE A 454 11.83 52.22 3.19
C ILE A 454 12.49 51.24 2.20
N SER A 455 13.63 51.61 1.60
CA SER A 455 14.38 50.72 0.69
C SER A 455 14.93 49.48 1.42
N ALA A 456 15.39 49.62 2.66
CA ALA A 456 15.83 48.49 3.48
C ALA A 456 14.66 47.58 3.91
N LEU A 457 13.52 48.16 4.31
CA LEU A 457 12.30 47.41 4.67
C LEU A 457 11.72 46.66 3.47
N VAL A 458 11.72 47.25 2.27
CA VAL A 458 11.31 46.58 1.02
C VAL A 458 12.19 45.36 0.75
N LYS A 459 13.52 45.47 0.86
CA LYS A 459 14.43 44.33 0.72
C LYS A 459 14.16 43.24 1.75
N LYS A 460 13.94 43.61 3.02
CA LYS A 460 13.60 42.67 4.11
C LYS A 460 12.27 41.94 3.85
N ARG A 461 11.24 42.67 3.42
CA ARG A 461 9.94 42.12 3.01
C ARG A 461 10.09 41.12 1.87
N ASP A 462 10.94 41.40 0.89
CA ASP A 462 11.14 40.54 -0.28
C ASP A 462 12.09 39.35 -0.02
N GLU A 463 12.80 39.34 1.11
CA GLU A 463 13.38 38.13 1.74
C GLU A 463 12.30 37.26 2.39
N ILE A 464 11.47 37.86 3.27
CA ILE A 464 10.39 37.14 3.97
C ILE A 464 9.39 36.53 2.97
N LYS A 465 9.09 37.21 1.85
CA LYS A 465 8.27 36.63 0.76
C LYS A 465 8.90 35.39 0.10
N ARG A 466 10.24 35.33 0.00
CA ARG A 466 10.93 34.16 -0.55
C ARG A 466 10.92 32.99 0.43
N GLU A 467 11.17 33.22 1.72
CA GLU A 467 10.99 32.18 2.75
C GLU A 467 9.53 31.70 2.80
N LEU A 468 8.54 32.61 2.77
CA LEU A 468 7.12 32.25 2.76
C LEU A 468 6.75 31.38 1.54
N LYS A 469 7.34 31.65 0.37
CA LYS A 469 7.15 30.80 -0.81
C LYS A 469 7.74 29.40 -0.59
N MET A 470 8.96 29.29 -0.04
CA MET A 470 9.58 27.99 0.23
C MET A 470 8.78 27.16 1.24
N VAL A 471 8.39 27.75 2.38
CA VAL A 471 7.60 27.05 3.42
C VAL A 471 6.22 26.63 2.91
N ARG A 472 5.61 27.40 1.99
CA ARG A 472 4.36 26.99 1.30
C ARG A 472 4.58 25.80 0.36
N THR A 473 5.67 25.78 -0.41
CA THR A 473 6.02 24.64 -1.27
C THR A 473 6.36 23.39 -0.45
N GLU A 474 7.15 23.54 0.62
CA GLU A 474 7.50 22.47 1.56
C GLU A 474 6.25 21.85 2.20
N LYS A 475 5.29 22.68 2.65
CA LYS A 475 3.98 22.20 3.14
C LYS A 475 3.11 21.58 2.04
N SER A 476 3.17 22.05 0.79
CA SER A 476 2.44 21.42 -0.33
C SER A 476 2.94 20.01 -0.56
N ASN A 477 4.24 19.84 -0.83
CA ASN A 477 4.87 18.56 -1.11
C ASN A 477 4.59 17.52 0.00
N GLU A 478 4.54 17.97 1.26
CA GLU A 478 4.26 17.13 2.42
C GLU A 478 2.76 16.76 2.56
N VAL A 479 1.84 17.61 2.11
CA VAL A 479 0.42 17.27 1.94
C VAL A 479 0.24 16.31 0.77
N ASP A 480 0.90 16.55 -0.36
CA ASP A 480 0.84 15.72 -1.56
C ASP A 480 1.35 14.29 -1.25
N ARG A 481 2.45 14.16 -0.51
CA ARG A 481 2.97 12.88 0.00
C ARG A 481 1.98 12.16 0.93
N LYS A 482 1.36 12.88 1.86
CA LYS A 482 0.35 12.29 2.76
C LYS A 482 -0.92 11.88 2.02
N TRP A 483 -1.33 12.62 0.98
CA TRP A 483 -2.43 12.24 0.11
C TRP A 483 -2.11 10.97 -0.68
N GLU A 484 -0.88 10.83 -1.22
CA GLU A 484 -0.44 9.61 -1.89
C GLU A 484 -0.45 8.39 -0.94
N VAL A 485 0.03 8.55 0.31
CA VAL A 485 -0.04 7.50 1.34
C VAL A 485 -1.48 7.18 1.75
N THR A 486 -2.32 8.20 1.93
CA THR A 486 -3.74 8.04 2.28
C THR A 486 -4.48 7.30 1.17
N ASN A 487 -4.22 7.61 -0.10
CA ASN A 487 -4.81 6.90 -1.24
C ASN A 487 -4.33 5.44 -1.33
N LYS A 488 -3.05 5.15 -1.02
CA LYS A 488 -2.56 3.76 -0.91
C LYS A 488 -3.23 3.01 0.24
N MET A 489 -3.50 3.67 1.37
CA MET A 489 -4.23 3.08 2.50
C MET A 489 -5.72 2.88 2.18
N ASN A 490 -6.38 3.84 1.53
CA ASN A 490 -7.77 3.72 1.11
C ASN A 490 -7.94 2.65 0.03
N ALA A 491 -7.02 2.54 -0.93
CA ALA A 491 -6.98 1.46 -1.90
C ALA A 491 -6.72 0.10 -1.24
N LEU A 492 -5.88 0.04 -0.18
CA LEU A 492 -5.68 -1.18 0.61
C LEU A 492 -6.96 -1.56 1.37
N ILE A 493 -7.66 -0.60 1.98
CA ILE A 493 -8.93 -0.80 2.68
C ILE A 493 -9.99 -1.31 1.70
N GLN A 494 -10.24 -0.59 0.60
CA GLN A 494 -11.17 -1.04 -0.45
C GLN A 494 -10.82 -2.44 -0.96
N THR A 495 -9.55 -2.74 -1.24
CA THR A 495 -9.16 -4.07 -1.72
C THR A 495 -9.23 -5.15 -0.62
N MET A 496 -9.26 -4.78 0.67
CA MET A 496 -9.56 -5.68 1.79
C MET A 496 -11.06 -5.89 1.94
N ASP A 497 -11.88 -4.86 1.73
CA ASP A 497 -13.34 -4.94 1.73
C ASP A 497 -13.84 -5.79 0.55
N ASP A 498 -13.30 -5.57 -0.66
CA ASP A 498 -13.47 -6.44 -1.85
C ASP A 498 -13.10 -7.91 -1.52
N TRP A 499 -12.06 -8.11 -0.69
CA TRP A 499 -11.61 -9.44 -0.26
C TRP A 499 -12.58 -10.09 0.71
N ASP A 500 -13.24 -9.30 1.57
CA ASP A 500 -14.20 -9.78 2.56
C ASP A 500 -15.60 -9.94 2.01
N GLU A 501 -16.05 -9.11 1.05
CA GLU A 501 -17.20 -9.44 0.21
C GLU A 501 -16.96 -10.76 -0.54
N CYS A 502 -15.77 -10.93 -1.12
CA CYS A 502 -15.38 -12.18 -1.77
C CYS A 502 -15.30 -13.36 -0.77
N ARG A 503 -14.96 -13.11 0.50
CA ARG A 503 -14.98 -14.12 1.58
C ARG A 503 -16.41 -14.56 1.93
N HIS A 504 -17.39 -13.69 1.72
CA HIS A 504 -18.82 -13.98 1.92
C HIS A 504 -19.57 -14.43 0.64
N CYS A 505 -18.94 -14.46 -0.54
CA CYS A 505 -19.60 -14.73 -1.83
C CYS A 505 -20.09 -16.18 -2.08
N GLY A 506 -20.29 -16.99 -1.03
CA GLY A 506 -20.91 -18.32 -1.10
C GLY A 506 -20.04 -19.45 -1.68
N ALA A 507 -18.74 -19.22 -1.91
CA ALA A 507 -17.81 -20.22 -2.43
C ALA A 507 -17.14 -21.07 -1.32
N ASP A 508 -17.96 -21.77 -0.53
CA ASP A 508 -17.60 -22.79 0.48
C ASP A 508 -16.32 -22.60 1.31
N PHE A 509 -16.44 -21.94 2.47
CA PHE A 509 -16.02 -22.48 3.78
C PHE A 509 -16.75 -21.70 4.90
N GLY A 510 -17.37 -22.40 5.86
CA GLY A 510 -18.22 -21.79 6.91
C GLY A 510 -17.46 -21.04 8.03
N THR A 511 -18.13 -20.42 9.01
CA THR A 511 -19.57 -20.50 9.38
C THR A 511 -20.03 -19.26 10.17
N LEU A 512 -21.36 -19.06 10.26
CA LEU A 512 -22.05 -17.90 10.83
C LEU A 512 -22.04 -17.81 12.39
N HIS A 513 -21.62 -16.68 12.99
CA HIS A 513 -22.42 -15.97 14.03
C HIS A 513 -21.87 -14.59 14.49
N HIS A 514 -22.81 -13.72 14.89
CA HIS A 514 -22.69 -12.45 15.66
C HIS A 514 -21.45 -11.54 15.47
N PHE A 515 -21.68 -10.38 14.84
CA PHE A 515 -22.04 -9.17 15.58
C PHE A 515 -23.15 -8.41 14.81
N LEU A 516 -23.73 -7.34 15.37
CA LEU A 516 -25.01 -6.75 14.94
C LEU A 516 -24.89 -5.33 14.35
N ASP A 517 -25.86 -5.01 13.50
CA ASP A 517 -26.43 -3.69 13.22
C ASP A 517 -25.51 -2.58 12.63
N SER A 518 -24.98 -2.81 11.42
CA SER A 518 -24.83 -1.76 10.38
C SER A 518 -24.82 -2.39 8.98
N ASN A 519 -25.18 -1.60 7.95
CA ASN A 519 -25.12 -1.90 6.51
C ASN A 519 -26.14 -2.92 5.97
N MET A 520 -27.21 -2.41 5.35
CA MET A 520 -27.93 -3.16 4.30
C MET A 520 -27.09 -3.15 3.02
N SER A 521 -27.02 -4.26 2.28
CA SER A 521 -26.37 -4.23 0.96
C SER A 521 -27.20 -3.40 -0.02
N PRO A 522 -26.57 -2.65 -0.95
CA PRO A 522 -27.30 -1.74 -1.86
C PRO A 522 -28.26 -2.47 -2.81
N SER A 523 -28.16 -3.80 -2.92
CA SER A 523 -28.92 -4.72 -3.78
C SER A 523 -30.47 -4.58 -3.80
N ASN A 524 -31.05 -3.85 -2.84
CA ASN A 524 -32.50 -3.68 -2.71
C ASN A 524 -32.92 -2.22 -2.46
N GLY A 525 -31.98 -1.27 -2.49
CA GLY A 525 -32.25 0.15 -2.25
C GLY A 525 -32.78 0.90 -3.48
N LYS A 526 -33.30 2.11 -3.26
CA LYS A 526 -33.55 3.12 -4.30
C LYS A 526 -32.74 4.37 -4.00
N TYR A 527 -32.12 4.98 -5.01
CA TYR A 527 -31.26 6.15 -4.85
C TYR A 527 -31.52 7.21 -5.93
N VAL A 528 -31.43 8.49 -5.53
CA VAL A 528 -31.29 9.62 -6.45
C VAL A 528 -30.04 10.41 -6.03
N VAL A 529 -29.08 10.53 -6.93
CA VAL A 529 -27.88 11.34 -6.78
C VAL A 529 -28.13 12.69 -7.45
N PHE A 530 -28.10 13.77 -6.68
CA PHE A 530 -28.30 15.13 -7.18
C PHE A 530 -26.97 15.81 -7.50
N ASP A 531 -26.91 16.57 -8.59
CA ASP A 531 -26.04 17.73 -8.62
C ASP A 531 -26.53 18.80 -7.63
N ILE A 532 -25.61 19.60 -7.09
CA ILE A 532 -25.92 20.54 -6.02
C ILE A 532 -25.90 22.00 -6.46
N VAL A 533 -24.91 22.43 -7.24
CA VAL A 533 -24.66 23.88 -7.48
C VAL A 533 -25.20 24.29 -8.85
N GLY A 534 -26.22 25.14 -8.85
CA GLY A 534 -27.05 25.42 -10.03
C GLY A 534 -28.28 24.52 -10.08
N THR A 535 -28.18 23.26 -9.64
CA THR A 535 -29.32 22.35 -9.46
C THR A 535 -30.08 22.62 -8.15
N CYS A 536 -29.51 22.24 -7.00
CA CYS A 536 -30.19 22.33 -5.70
C CYS A 536 -30.14 23.74 -5.08
N VAL A 537 -29.02 24.45 -5.23
CA VAL A 537 -28.86 25.86 -4.80
C VAL A 537 -28.79 26.79 -6.01
N SER A 538 -29.36 27.99 -5.90
CA SER A 538 -29.34 28.98 -6.98
C SER A 538 -28.14 29.95 -6.88
N TYR A 539 -27.80 30.59 -8.00
CA TYR A 539 -26.76 31.62 -8.06
C TYR A 539 -27.25 33.03 -7.65
N ASP A 540 -28.51 33.19 -7.20
CA ASP A 540 -29.13 34.51 -7.01
C ASP A 540 -28.35 35.38 -6.00
N LYS A 541 -27.83 34.75 -4.94
CA LYS A 541 -26.97 35.41 -3.94
C LYS A 541 -25.65 35.94 -4.51
N LEU A 542 -25.10 35.28 -5.53
CA LEU A 542 -23.93 35.79 -6.25
C LEU A 542 -24.30 36.97 -7.15
N VAL A 543 -25.48 36.94 -7.79
CA VAL A 543 -26.01 38.08 -8.56
C VAL A 543 -26.24 39.28 -7.65
N ASP A 544 -26.89 39.10 -6.49
CA ASP A 544 -27.07 40.12 -5.46
C ASP A 544 -25.73 40.69 -4.98
N ALA A 545 -24.72 39.84 -4.77
CA ALA A 545 -23.39 40.29 -4.35
C ALA A 545 -22.71 41.15 -5.42
N VAL A 546 -22.78 40.78 -6.70
CA VAL A 546 -22.23 41.59 -7.81
C VAL A 546 -23.00 42.89 -7.98
N GLU A 547 -24.33 42.87 -7.96
CA GLU A 547 -25.17 44.08 -8.04
C GLU A 547 -24.88 45.04 -6.88
N LYS A 548 -24.71 44.52 -5.65
CA LYS A 548 -24.41 45.30 -4.44
C LYS A 548 -23.01 45.92 -4.41
N GLN A 549 -21.97 45.24 -4.94
CA GLN A 549 -20.60 45.79 -4.92
C GLN A 549 -20.24 46.60 -6.17
N LEU A 550 -20.77 46.22 -7.34
CA LEU A 550 -20.34 46.75 -8.65
C LEU A 550 -21.49 47.12 -9.59
N GLY A 551 -22.76 46.88 -9.23
CA GLY A 551 -23.90 47.00 -10.15
C GLY A 551 -24.02 48.34 -10.86
N GLU A 552 -23.81 49.46 -10.16
CA GLU A 552 -23.83 50.79 -10.78
C GLU A 552 -22.68 51.01 -11.77
N LYS A 553 -21.46 50.56 -11.43
CA LYS A 553 -20.30 50.63 -12.33
C LYS A 553 -20.52 49.77 -13.58
N LEU A 554 -20.99 48.53 -13.39
CA LEU A 554 -21.24 47.59 -14.49
C LEU A 554 -22.33 48.12 -15.43
N ARG A 555 -23.42 48.67 -14.89
CA ARG A 555 -24.47 49.30 -15.68
C ARG A 555 -24.01 50.56 -16.42
N ALA A 556 -23.02 51.30 -15.91
CA ALA A 556 -22.41 52.42 -16.64
C ALA A 556 -21.62 51.95 -17.89
N GLU A 557 -20.95 50.80 -17.81
CA GLU A 557 -20.29 50.14 -18.95
C GLU A 557 -21.24 49.28 -19.80
N ASN A 558 -22.56 49.40 -19.59
CA ASN A 558 -23.62 48.59 -20.23
C ASN A 558 -23.59 47.08 -19.92
N VAL A 559 -22.80 46.65 -18.94
CA VAL A 559 -22.72 45.25 -18.48
C VAL A 559 -23.84 44.98 -17.46
N LYS A 560 -24.75 44.05 -17.75
CA LYS A 560 -25.75 43.59 -16.77
C LYS A 560 -25.07 42.67 -15.73
N PRO A 561 -25.19 42.92 -14.41
CA PRO A 561 -24.57 42.07 -13.38
C PRO A 561 -24.93 40.58 -13.48
N SER A 562 -26.19 40.23 -13.77
CA SER A 562 -26.57 38.82 -13.97
C SER A 562 -25.90 38.19 -15.21
N LEU A 563 -25.64 38.97 -16.27
CA LEU A 563 -24.94 38.45 -17.44
C LEU A 563 -23.46 38.19 -17.13
N LEU A 564 -22.81 39.07 -16.35
CA LEU A 564 -21.45 38.86 -15.87
C LEU A 564 -21.34 37.60 -15.00
N VAL A 565 -22.31 37.36 -14.11
CA VAL A 565 -22.35 36.12 -13.29
C VAL A 565 -22.51 34.88 -14.18
N ASN A 566 -23.44 34.89 -15.13
CA ASN A 566 -23.65 33.75 -16.03
C ASN A 566 -22.37 33.42 -16.82
N ILE A 567 -21.76 34.38 -17.53
CA ILE A 567 -20.54 34.10 -18.31
C ILE A 567 -19.35 33.69 -17.43
N TRP A 568 -19.34 34.09 -16.16
CA TRP A 568 -18.31 33.70 -15.19
C TRP A 568 -18.50 32.26 -14.70
N ILE A 569 -19.73 31.81 -14.46
CA ILE A 569 -20.04 30.40 -14.16
C ILE A 569 -19.70 29.51 -15.36
N GLU A 570 -20.16 29.87 -16.57
CA GLU A 570 -19.83 29.15 -17.82
C GLU A 570 -18.32 29.05 -18.06
N ALA A 571 -17.57 30.13 -17.82
CA ALA A 571 -16.11 30.09 -17.88
C ALA A 571 -15.50 29.25 -16.75
N GLY A 572 -16.11 29.25 -15.56
CA GLY A 572 -15.73 28.42 -14.42
C GLY A 572 -15.79 26.94 -14.75
N GLU A 573 -16.97 26.44 -15.09
CA GLU A 573 -17.20 25.02 -15.43
C GLU A 573 -16.35 24.57 -16.62
N ARG A 574 -16.24 25.40 -17.68
CA ARG A 574 -15.39 25.08 -18.84
C ARG A 574 -13.92 24.96 -18.49
N GLU A 575 -13.35 25.92 -17.73
CA GLU A 575 -11.93 25.88 -17.40
C GLU A 575 -11.64 24.80 -16.34
N TYR A 576 -12.58 24.51 -15.43
CA TYR A 576 -12.54 23.38 -14.49
C TYR A 576 -12.52 22.03 -15.22
N CYS A 577 -13.44 21.82 -16.17
CA CYS A 577 -13.44 20.67 -17.08
C CYS A 577 -12.12 20.55 -17.85
N PHE A 578 -11.63 21.62 -18.49
CA PHE A 578 -10.39 21.60 -19.27
C PHE A 578 -9.15 21.33 -18.40
N LEU A 579 -9.13 21.76 -17.14
CA LEU A 579 -8.08 21.39 -16.18
C LEU A 579 -8.20 19.93 -15.73
N SER A 580 -9.41 19.44 -15.46
CA SER A 580 -9.70 18.03 -15.12
C SER A 580 -9.17 17.08 -16.20
N ILE A 581 -9.66 17.22 -17.44
CA ILE A 581 -9.31 16.31 -18.56
C ILE A 581 -7.86 16.46 -19.05
N THR A 582 -7.13 17.47 -18.59
CA THR A 582 -5.67 17.61 -18.84
C THR A 582 -4.81 17.25 -17.62
N ASN A 583 -5.36 16.55 -16.63
CA ASN A 583 -4.69 16.09 -15.41
C ASN A 583 -4.03 17.23 -14.60
N ARG A 584 -4.71 18.38 -14.51
CA ARG A 584 -4.24 19.58 -13.79
C ARG A 584 -5.32 20.13 -12.86
N TYR A 585 -5.98 19.24 -12.13
CA TYR A 585 -7.11 19.55 -11.25
C TYR A 585 -6.84 20.73 -10.30
N VAL A 586 -7.83 21.60 -10.14
CA VAL A 586 -7.83 22.72 -9.19
C VAL A 586 -9.24 22.84 -8.62
N ALA A 587 -9.36 22.97 -7.29
CA ALA A 587 -10.64 23.21 -6.61
C ALA A 587 -11.40 24.40 -7.22
N PHE A 588 -12.71 24.24 -7.38
CA PHE A 588 -13.53 25.12 -8.21
C PHE A 588 -13.52 26.57 -7.70
N ASP A 589 -13.59 26.79 -6.38
CA ASP A 589 -13.64 28.12 -5.76
C ASP A 589 -12.42 28.99 -6.12
N LYS A 590 -11.23 28.41 -6.06
CA LYS A 590 -9.94 29.03 -6.36
C LYS A 590 -9.80 29.34 -7.85
N LEU A 591 -10.29 28.45 -8.72
CA LEU A 591 -10.37 28.69 -10.16
C LEU A 591 -11.35 29.83 -10.47
N PHE A 592 -12.55 29.76 -9.90
CA PHE A 592 -13.63 30.73 -10.09
C PHE A 592 -13.19 32.14 -9.69
N ALA A 593 -12.69 32.32 -8.46
CA ALA A 593 -12.15 33.59 -7.98
C ALA A 593 -11.02 34.14 -8.88
N SER A 594 -10.17 33.27 -9.42
CA SER A 594 -9.08 33.67 -10.33
C SER A 594 -9.57 34.15 -11.71
N LEU A 595 -10.75 33.73 -12.16
CA LEU A 595 -11.33 34.10 -13.46
C LEU A 595 -12.03 35.47 -13.45
N PHE A 596 -12.42 36.02 -12.30
CA PHE A 596 -13.26 37.23 -12.23
C PHE A 596 -12.72 38.41 -13.08
N TYR A 597 -11.43 38.75 -12.94
CA TYR A 597 -10.80 39.82 -13.72
C TYR A 597 -10.74 39.52 -15.23
N ARG A 598 -10.69 38.25 -15.64
CA ARG A 598 -10.79 37.84 -17.05
C ARG A 598 -12.21 38.07 -17.57
N MET A 599 -13.23 37.86 -16.74
CA MET A 599 -14.63 38.08 -17.12
C MET A 599 -14.96 39.56 -17.28
N LEU A 600 -14.43 40.43 -16.41
CA LEU A 600 -14.52 41.89 -16.60
C LEU A 600 -13.90 42.33 -17.94
N TRP A 601 -12.70 41.84 -18.27
CA TRP A 601 -12.04 42.13 -19.56
C TRP A 601 -12.88 41.64 -20.76
N LEU A 602 -13.40 40.40 -20.71
CA LEU A 602 -14.25 39.86 -21.78
C LEU A 602 -15.63 40.55 -21.87
N ALA A 603 -16.09 41.19 -20.80
CA ALA A 603 -17.26 42.06 -20.78
C ALA A 603 -16.99 43.49 -21.30
N GLY A 604 -15.76 43.78 -21.76
CA GLY A 604 -15.38 45.07 -22.37
C GLY A 604 -14.65 46.06 -21.45
N ILE A 605 -14.36 45.68 -20.21
CA ILE A 605 -13.72 46.58 -19.23
C ILE A 605 -12.19 46.52 -19.41
N GLU A 606 -11.61 47.56 -20.03
CA GLU A 606 -10.18 47.60 -20.39
C GLU A 606 -9.23 47.54 -19.18
N GLU A 607 -9.64 48.03 -18.00
CA GLU A 607 -8.82 48.07 -16.79
C GLU A 607 -9.45 47.31 -15.58
N PRO A 608 -9.60 45.96 -15.65
CA PRO A 608 -10.35 45.17 -14.66
C PRO A 608 -9.93 45.38 -13.20
N ARG A 609 -8.62 45.53 -12.96
CA ARG A 609 -8.02 45.67 -11.62
C ARG A 609 -8.05 47.09 -11.07
N SER A 610 -8.44 48.06 -11.89
CA SER A 610 -8.77 49.43 -11.46
C SER A 610 -10.28 49.59 -11.28
N PHE A 611 -11.08 48.86 -12.07
CA PHE A 611 -12.53 48.82 -11.99
C PHE A 611 -13.06 48.16 -10.70
N ALA A 612 -12.52 46.98 -10.35
CA ALA A 612 -12.83 46.26 -9.12
C ALA A 612 -11.54 46.02 -8.31
N SER A 613 -11.60 46.23 -6.99
CA SER A 613 -10.47 45.94 -6.10
C SER A 613 -10.51 44.49 -5.59
N GLU A 614 -9.39 43.98 -5.09
CA GLU A 614 -9.33 42.61 -4.53
C GLU A 614 -10.31 42.42 -3.36
N ALA A 615 -10.57 43.48 -2.57
CA ALA A 615 -11.58 43.48 -1.51
C ALA A 615 -13.03 43.55 -2.02
N ASP A 616 -13.27 43.92 -3.28
CA ASP A 616 -14.61 43.83 -3.89
C ASP A 616 -14.85 42.42 -4.44
N VAL A 617 -13.81 41.82 -5.06
CA VAL A 617 -13.84 40.41 -5.48
C VAL A 617 -14.07 39.49 -4.28
N GLU A 618 -13.36 39.70 -3.17
CA GLU A 618 -13.50 38.92 -1.94
C GLU A 618 -14.96 38.89 -1.43
N LYS A 619 -15.62 40.05 -1.35
CA LYS A 619 -17.04 40.17 -0.96
C LYS A 619 -17.99 39.53 -1.98
N ILE A 620 -17.67 39.58 -3.27
CA ILE A 620 -18.45 38.93 -4.33
C ILE A 620 -18.33 37.40 -4.21
N THR A 621 -17.11 36.88 -4.01
CA THR A 621 -16.88 35.44 -3.79
C THR A 621 -17.47 34.94 -2.49
N GLN A 622 -17.60 35.79 -1.45
CA GLN A 622 -18.34 35.44 -0.24
C GLN A 622 -19.83 35.18 -0.54
N GLY A 623 -20.44 35.91 -1.49
CA GLY A 623 -21.78 35.61 -1.99
C GLY A 623 -21.92 34.20 -2.59
N TYR A 624 -20.84 33.67 -3.18
CA TYR A 624 -20.78 32.27 -3.66
C TYR A 624 -20.61 31.24 -2.53
N MET A 625 -20.11 31.65 -1.36
CA MET A 625 -20.11 30.85 -0.12
C MET A 625 -21.45 30.94 0.65
N GLU A 626 -22.40 31.74 0.15
CA GLU A 626 -23.67 32.07 0.81
C GLU A 626 -24.90 31.80 -0.07
N LEU A 627 -24.77 30.96 -1.11
CA LEU A 627 -25.89 30.50 -1.94
C LEU A 627 -26.99 29.83 -1.08
N GLU A 628 -28.25 29.93 -1.55
CA GLU A 628 -29.41 29.36 -0.86
C GLU A 628 -30.05 28.23 -1.70
N PRO A 629 -30.60 27.19 -1.04
CA PRO A 629 -31.46 26.18 -1.67
C PRO A 629 -32.64 26.77 -2.44
N ARG A 630 -33.02 26.10 -3.54
CA ARG A 630 -34.23 26.46 -4.30
C ARG A 630 -35.51 26.23 -3.47
N PRO A 631 -36.57 27.06 -3.62
CA PRO A 631 -37.75 26.99 -2.75
C PRO A 631 -38.48 25.64 -2.73
N ASP A 632 -38.43 24.89 -3.82
CA ASP A 632 -39.08 23.58 -3.99
C ASP A 632 -38.17 22.38 -3.66
N LEU A 633 -36.90 22.62 -3.28
CA LEU A 633 -35.93 21.55 -3.00
C LEU A 633 -36.36 20.68 -1.82
N LYS A 634 -36.87 21.28 -0.73
CA LYS A 634 -37.30 20.52 0.45
C LYS A 634 -38.46 19.59 0.10
N GLU A 635 -39.44 20.07 -0.68
CA GLU A 635 -40.58 19.27 -1.15
C GLU A 635 -40.11 18.12 -2.03
N CYS A 636 -39.18 18.37 -2.96
CA CYS A 636 -38.55 17.34 -3.79
C CYS A 636 -37.88 16.23 -2.95
N PHE A 637 -37.07 16.60 -1.95
CA PHE A 637 -36.40 15.63 -1.09
C PHE A 637 -37.38 14.88 -0.18
N ASP A 638 -38.36 15.56 0.41
CA ASP A 638 -39.38 14.94 1.26
C ASP A 638 -40.23 13.92 0.46
N LYS A 639 -40.61 14.26 -0.80
CA LYS A 639 -41.31 13.34 -1.72
C LYS A 639 -40.50 12.08 -2.03
N LEU A 640 -39.23 12.25 -2.41
CA LEU A 640 -38.34 11.12 -2.73
C LEU A 640 -38.13 10.20 -1.52
N ARG A 641 -37.90 10.79 -0.33
CA ARG A 641 -37.76 10.04 0.94
C ARG A 641 -39.04 9.28 1.28
N ALA A 642 -40.22 9.90 1.13
CA ALA A 642 -41.50 9.25 1.35
C ALA A 642 -41.77 8.08 0.37
N ALA A 643 -41.23 8.15 -0.85
CA ALA A 643 -41.27 7.07 -1.84
C ALA A 643 -40.16 6.01 -1.68
N GLY A 644 -39.38 6.08 -0.59
CA GLY A 644 -38.34 5.10 -0.24
C GLY A 644 -37.00 5.29 -0.96
N PHE A 645 -36.72 6.49 -1.50
CA PHE A 645 -35.40 6.81 -2.07
C PHE A 645 -34.46 7.43 -1.05
N THR A 646 -33.22 6.94 -1.03
CA THR A 646 -32.09 7.62 -0.40
C THR A 646 -31.61 8.75 -1.31
N VAL A 647 -31.72 9.99 -0.84
CA VAL A 647 -31.19 11.18 -1.52
C VAL A 647 -29.69 11.30 -1.22
N ARG A 648 -28.85 11.35 -2.27
CA ARG A 648 -27.41 11.62 -2.23
C ARG A 648 -27.05 12.79 -3.14
N GLY A 649 -25.79 13.25 -3.09
CA GLY A 649 -25.30 14.38 -3.88
C GLY A 649 -23.90 14.16 -4.45
N LEU A 650 -23.64 14.66 -5.66
CA LEU A 650 -22.33 14.69 -6.30
C LEU A 650 -22.02 16.13 -6.76
N THR A 651 -21.01 16.76 -6.16
CA THR A 651 -20.72 18.20 -6.30
C THR A 651 -19.29 18.49 -6.73
N ALA A 652 -19.10 19.57 -7.49
CA ALA A 652 -17.79 20.13 -7.85
C ALA A 652 -17.14 20.99 -6.75
N GLY A 653 -17.74 21.07 -5.56
CA GLY A 653 -17.29 21.91 -4.46
C GLY A 653 -16.95 21.17 -3.16
N ASP A 654 -16.27 21.88 -2.26
CA ASP A 654 -15.96 21.44 -0.90
C ASP A 654 -17.20 21.00 -0.09
N TYR A 655 -16.99 20.01 0.78
CA TYR A 655 -18.02 19.43 1.65
C TYR A 655 -18.63 20.44 2.62
N ASP A 656 -17.80 21.18 3.36
CA ASP A 656 -18.25 21.99 4.49
C ASP A 656 -18.97 23.25 4.00
N ARG A 657 -18.55 23.81 2.84
CA ARG A 657 -19.33 24.82 2.12
C ARG A 657 -20.72 24.30 1.72
N VAL A 658 -20.77 23.12 1.11
CA VAL A 658 -21.99 22.61 0.48
C VAL A 658 -23.03 22.16 1.52
N LEU A 659 -22.61 21.48 2.58
CA LEU A 659 -23.49 21.13 3.71
C LEU A 659 -24.01 22.39 4.41
N GLY A 660 -23.17 23.42 4.54
CA GLY A 660 -23.54 24.72 5.08
C GLY A 660 -24.60 25.51 4.27
N TYR A 661 -25.01 25.06 3.08
CA TYR A 661 -26.21 25.57 2.40
C TYR A 661 -27.49 24.91 2.92
N PHE A 662 -27.44 23.61 3.22
CA PHE A 662 -28.57 22.83 3.71
C PHE A 662 -28.88 23.13 5.18
N ASP A 663 -27.83 23.22 6.02
CA ASP A 663 -27.94 23.56 7.45
C ASP A 663 -28.64 24.91 7.68
N LYS A 664 -28.32 25.91 6.85
CA LYS A 664 -28.92 27.27 6.93
C LYS A 664 -30.40 27.29 6.55
N ALA A 665 -30.88 26.28 5.83
CA ALA A 665 -32.23 26.19 5.29
C ALA A 665 -33.14 25.19 6.04
N ASP A 666 -32.64 24.57 7.12
CA ASP A 666 -33.33 23.50 7.86
C ASP A 666 -33.73 22.30 6.95
N ILE A 667 -32.84 21.97 6.01
CA ILE A 667 -32.98 20.81 5.12
C ILE A 667 -31.98 19.74 5.57
N GLU A 668 -32.46 18.67 6.18
CA GLU A 668 -31.62 17.53 6.60
C GLU A 668 -30.88 16.92 5.40
N PHE A 669 -29.54 16.89 5.44
CA PHE A 669 -28.68 16.24 4.44
C PHE A 669 -27.45 15.59 5.10
N PRO A 670 -27.40 14.25 5.24
CA PRO A 670 -26.27 13.56 5.88
C PRO A 670 -24.94 13.77 5.13
N LYS A 671 -23.82 13.88 5.86
CA LYS A 671 -22.49 14.15 5.27
C LYS A 671 -21.99 12.99 4.39
N GLU A 672 -22.29 11.77 4.82
CA GLU A 672 -22.07 10.50 4.11
C GLU A 672 -22.89 10.36 2.81
N HIS A 673 -23.94 11.16 2.64
CA HIS A 673 -24.73 11.20 1.41
C HIS A 673 -24.17 12.19 0.37
N LEU A 674 -23.20 13.04 0.74
CA LEU A 674 -22.52 13.94 -0.18
C LEU A 674 -21.22 13.31 -0.71
N MET A 675 -20.89 13.55 -1.97
CA MET A 675 -19.61 13.22 -2.59
C MET A 675 -19.07 14.46 -3.32
N SER A 676 -17.80 14.80 -3.08
CA SER A 676 -17.13 15.92 -3.76
C SER A 676 -16.07 15.45 -4.76
N CYS A 677 -16.04 16.07 -5.94
CA CYS A 677 -14.97 15.93 -6.94
C CYS A 677 -13.57 16.24 -6.38
N ASP A 678 -13.45 17.11 -5.37
CA ASP A 678 -12.17 17.41 -4.70
C ASP A 678 -11.57 16.17 -4.01
N SER A 679 -12.39 15.19 -3.62
CA SER A 679 -11.95 13.91 -3.04
C SER A 679 -11.18 13.04 -4.04
N PHE A 680 -11.51 13.16 -5.33
CA PHE A 680 -11.01 12.29 -6.40
C PHE A 680 -9.95 12.97 -7.27
N GLY A 681 -9.82 14.31 -7.19
CA GLY A 681 -8.96 15.08 -8.08
C GLY A 681 -9.46 15.07 -9.54
N VAL A 682 -10.76 14.85 -9.74
CA VAL A 682 -11.41 14.78 -11.06
C VAL A 682 -12.69 15.60 -11.03
N GLY A 683 -12.74 16.62 -11.88
CA GLY A 683 -13.91 17.48 -12.06
C GLY A 683 -14.83 16.95 -13.15
N LYS A 684 -16.14 17.17 -12.97
CA LYS A 684 -17.17 16.94 -13.99
C LYS A 684 -16.86 17.72 -15.29
N PRO A 685 -17.37 17.29 -16.47
CA PRO A 685 -18.07 16.04 -16.74
C PRO A 685 -17.13 14.89 -17.19
N ASP A 686 -15.89 14.80 -16.69
CA ASP A 686 -15.10 13.58 -16.87
C ASP A 686 -15.86 12.38 -16.27
N LEU A 687 -16.08 11.33 -17.07
CA LEU A 687 -16.89 10.18 -16.66
C LEU A 687 -16.41 9.52 -15.36
N LYS A 688 -15.11 9.66 -15.03
CA LYS A 688 -14.54 9.17 -13.76
C LYS A 688 -15.13 9.86 -12.52
N ALA A 689 -15.66 11.08 -12.63
CA ALA A 689 -16.29 11.79 -11.53
C ALA A 689 -17.59 11.10 -11.03
N TYR A 690 -18.32 10.42 -11.93
CA TYR A 690 -19.53 9.67 -11.60
C TYR A 690 -19.25 8.17 -11.38
N ALA A 691 -18.16 7.64 -11.97
CA ALA A 691 -17.86 6.22 -11.98
C ALA A 691 -17.80 5.60 -10.58
N SER A 692 -17.18 6.26 -9.60
CA SER A 692 -17.13 5.78 -8.21
C SER A 692 -18.53 5.67 -7.58
N THR A 693 -19.35 6.71 -7.72
CA THR A 693 -20.74 6.72 -7.23
C THR A 693 -21.62 5.69 -7.93
N PHE A 694 -21.39 5.44 -9.23
CA PHE A 694 -22.10 4.41 -9.98
C PHE A 694 -21.70 3.01 -9.53
N GLU A 695 -20.41 2.73 -9.42
CA GLU A 695 -19.90 1.41 -9.03
C GLU A 695 -20.32 1.03 -7.61
N GLU A 696 -20.42 1.99 -6.69
CA GLU A 696 -20.98 1.84 -5.34
C GLU A 696 -22.48 1.45 -5.37
N LEU A 697 -23.28 2.11 -6.22
CA LEU A 697 -24.74 2.06 -6.16
C LEU A 697 -25.41 1.18 -7.23
N LYS A 698 -24.70 0.70 -8.26
CA LYS A 698 -25.25 -0.05 -9.42
C LYS A 698 -26.01 -1.34 -9.07
N GLY A 699 -25.88 -1.84 -7.85
CA GLY A 699 -26.69 -2.96 -7.35
C GLY A 699 -28.12 -2.57 -6.97
N ALA A 700 -28.42 -1.28 -6.85
CA ALA A 700 -29.72 -0.77 -6.44
C ALA A 700 -30.86 -1.17 -7.39
N LYS A 701 -32.07 -1.30 -6.84
CA LYS A 701 -33.31 -1.47 -7.62
C LYS A 701 -33.54 -0.26 -8.53
N GLU A 702 -33.23 0.93 -8.02
CA GLU A 702 -33.39 2.21 -8.71
C GLU A 702 -32.17 3.10 -8.44
N LEU A 703 -31.55 3.61 -9.51
CA LEU A 703 -30.39 4.49 -9.43
C LEU A 703 -30.52 5.62 -10.46
N TRP A 704 -30.84 6.82 -9.96
CA TRP A 704 -31.03 8.02 -10.76
C TRP A 704 -29.93 9.05 -10.52
N PHE A 705 -29.63 9.83 -11.55
CA PHE A 705 -28.89 11.08 -11.45
C PHE A 705 -29.79 12.25 -11.86
N ALA A 706 -29.79 13.31 -11.05
CA ALA A 706 -30.70 14.44 -11.19
C ALA A 706 -29.93 15.78 -11.24
N ALA A 707 -30.10 16.54 -12.33
CA ALA A 707 -29.44 17.85 -12.49
C ALA A 707 -30.31 18.88 -13.21
N ALA A 708 -29.99 20.16 -13.03
CA ALA A 708 -30.48 21.28 -13.83
C ALA A 708 -29.48 21.71 -14.92
N HIS A 709 -28.43 20.91 -15.12
CA HIS A 709 -27.37 21.05 -16.11
C HIS A 709 -27.43 19.87 -17.09
N MET A 710 -27.77 20.08 -18.36
CA MET A 710 -27.87 18.99 -19.35
C MET A 710 -26.52 18.29 -19.61
N TRP A 711 -25.41 19.03 -19.51
CA TRP A 711 -24.06 18.50 -19.65
C TRP A 711 -23.64 17.55 -18.51
N ASP A 712 -24.28 17.66 -17.35
CA ASP A 712 -23.99 16.89 -16.13
C ASP A 712 -24.81 15.57 -16.15
N VAL A 713 -26.13 15.68 -16.31
CA VAL A 713 -27.02 14.52 -16.38
C VAL A 713 -26.77 13.64 -17.61
N SER A 714 -26.42 14.20 -18.76
CA SER A 714 -26.07 13.39 -19.95
C SER A 714 -24.75 12.64 -19.77
N ALA A 715 -23.77 13.19 -19.04
CA ALA A 715 -22.54 12.50 -18.69
C ALA A 715 -22.77 11.38 -17.67
N ALA A 716 -23.62 11.60 -16.66
CA ALA A 716 -24.05 10.54 -15.74
C ALA A 716 -24.81 9.41 -16.47
N LYS A 717 -25.66 9.75 -17.45
CA LYS A 717 -26.36 8.77 -18.30
C LYS A 717 -25.39 7.88 -19.09
N GLN A 718 -24.27 8.43 -19.56
CA GLN A 718 -23.22 7.65 -20.25
C GLN A 718 -22.48 6.67 -19.34
N VAL A 719 -22.42 6.93 -18.02
CA VAL A 719 -21.85 5.99 -17.04
C VAL A 719 -22.84 4.88 -16.67
N GLY A 720 -24.15 5.15 -16.74
CA GLY A 720 -25.21 4.14 -16.60
C GLY A 720 -26.36 4.52 -15.67
N PHE A 721 -26.38 5.74 -15.13
CA PHE A 721 -27.50 6.23 -14.30
C PHE A 721 -28.79 6.38 -15.14
N LYS A 722 -29.96 6.13 -14.54
CA LYS A 722 -31.22 6.68 -15.06
C LYS A 722 -31.17 8.20 -14.93
N SER A 723 -31.67 8.93 -15.92
CA SER A 723 -31.40 10.36 -16.10
C SER A 723 -32.63 11.23 -15.84
N ALA A 724 -32.50 12.22 -14.97
CA ALA A 724 -33.55 13.20 -14.68
C ALA A 724 -33.04 14.63 -14.83
N TYR A 725 -33.72 15.42 -15.66
CA TYR A 725 -33.39 16.81 -15.93
C TYR A 725 -34.48 17.76 -15.45
N CYS A 726 -34.06 18.89 -14.87
CA CYS A 726 -34.95 19.98 -14.47
C CYS A 726 -34.56 21.30 -15.16
N SER A 727 -35.45 21.89 -15.95
CA SER A 727 -35.23 23.14 -16.70
C SER A 727 -35.03 24.38 -15.81
N VAL A 728 -35.02 24.24 -14.47
CA VAL A 728 -34.99 25.32 -13.49
C VAL A 728 -33.82 26.30 -13.67
N LEU A 729 -32.69 25.84 -14.22
CA LEU A 729 -31.51 26.67 -14.55
C LEU A 729 -31.44 27.06 -16.05
N GLU A 730 -31.06 26.14 -16.94
CA GLU A 730 -30.71 26.46 -18.34
C GLU A 730 -31.91 26.82 -19.23
N LYS A 731 -33.12 26.39 -18.84
CA LYS A 731 -34.41 26.49 -19.56
C LYS A 731 -34.49 25.72 -20.88
N GLU A 732 -33.50 25.83 -21.77
CA GLU A 732 -33.50 25.18 -23.08
C GLU A 732 -32.63 23.90 -23.04
N PRO A 733 -33.22 22.69 -23.11
CA PRO A 733 -32.50 21.44 -22.90
C PRO A 733 -31.54 21.04 -24.03
N CYS A 734 -31.55 21.71 -25.20
CA CYS A 734 -30.60 21.44 -26.29
C CYS A 734 -30.50 19.94 -26.65
N VAL A 735 -31.66 19.27 -26.78
CA VAL A 735 -31.76 17.80 -26.96
C VAL A 735 -31.13 17.30 -28.26
N ASP A 736 -30.85 18.19 -29.21
CA ASP A 736 -30.13 17.90 -30.46
C ASP A 736 -28.63 17.61 -30.25
N ILE A 737 -28.04 18.09 -29.15
CA ILE A 737 -26.64 17.81 -28.76
C ILE A 737 -26.49 16.89 -27.55
N PHE A 738 -27.44 16.90 -26.61
CA PHE A 738 -27.38 16.07 -25.38
C PHE A 738 -28.28 14.82 -25.41
N GLY A 739 -29.25 14.75 -26.32
CA GLY A 739 -30.32 13.75 -26.31
C GLY A 739 -31.39 14.01 -25.24
N GLU A 740 -32.41 13.16 -25.21
CA GLU A 740 -33.46 13.21 -24.19
C GLU A 740 -33.06 12.45 -22.92
N MET A 741 -33.37 13.03 -21.76
CA MET A 741 -33.25 12.36 -20.45
C MET A 741 -34.53 11.57 -20.15
N ASP A 742 -34.43 10.55 -19.29
CA ASP A 742 -35.53 9.60 -19.03
C ASP A 742 -36.68 10.26 -18.24
N VAL A 743 -36.37 11.33 -17.51
CA VAL A 743 -37.30 12.30 -16.94
C VAL A 743 -36.88 13.71 -17.36
N MET A 744 -37.84 14.50 -17.84
CA MET A 744 -37.71 15.94 -18.11
C MET A 744 -38.78 16.69 -17.33
N SER A 745 -38.44 17.79 -16.64
CA SER A 745 -39.35 18.58 -15.79
C SER A 745 -38.97 20.06 -15.73
N ASP A 746 -39.88 20.92 -15.25
CA ASP A 746 -39.62 22.36 -15.08
C ASP A 746 -39.35 22.78 -13.62
N THR A 747 -39.65 21.91 -12.66
CA THR A 747 -39.40 22.10 -11.22
C THR A 747 -38.81 20.85 -10.58
N LEU A 748 -38.09 20.99 -9.46
CA LEU A 748 -37.52 19.88 -8.71
C LEU A 748 -38.63 19.01 -8.09
N SER A 749 -39.72 19.63 -7.63
CA SER A 749 -40.87 18.90 -7.09
C SER A 749 -41.57 18.02 -8.15
N GLU A 750 -41.73 18.51 -9.38
CA GLU A 750 -42.25 17.72 -10.50
C GLU A 750 -41.25 16.63 -10.93
N MET A 751 -39.94 16.92 -10.89
CA MET A 751 -38.89 15.93 -11.16
C MET A 751 -39.00 14.73 -10.21
N ALA A 752 -39.24 14.99 -8.91
CA ALA A 752 -39.47 13.93 -7.93
C ALA A 752 -40.70 13.08 -8.27
N ASP A 753 -41.84 13.70 -8.58
CA ASP A 753 -43.06 12.97 -8.96
C ASP A 753 -42.83 12.07 -10.18
N LYS A 754 -42.13 12.57 -11.20
CA LYS A 754 -41.80 11.83 -12.43
C LYS A 754 -40.79 10.69 -12.19
N ILE A 755 -39.76 10.90 -11.37
CA ILE A 755 -38.83 9.83 -10.94
C ILE A 755 -39.62 8.73 -10.21
N ILE A 756 -40.49 9.09 -9.27
CA ILE A 756 -41.30 8.13 -8.50
C ILE A 756 -42.22 7.32 -9.43
N GLN A 757 -42.88 7.99 -10.39
CA GLN A 757 -43.73 7.35 -11.39
C GLN A 757 -42.94 6.37 -12.29
N ALA A 758 -41.73 6.72 -12.71
CA ALA A 758 -40.85 5.89 -13.53
C ALA A 758 -40.15 4.74 -12.75
N SER A 759 -40.40 4.64 -11.45
CA SER A 759 -39.75 3.73 -10.50
C SER A 759 -40.72 2.96 -9.61
N SER A 760 -41.99 2.86 -10.02
CA SER A 760 -43.09 2.21 -9.28
C SER A 760 -43.26 0.75 -9.70
#